data_AF-A0A315DCX2-F1
#
_entry.id   AF-A0A315DCX2-F1
#
_cell.length_a   1.000
_cell.length_b   1.000
_cell.length_c   1.000
_cell.angle_alpha   90.00
_cell.angle_beta   90.00
_cell.angle_gamma   90.00
#
_symmetry.space_group_name_H-M   'P 1'
#
loop_
_entity.id
_entity.type
_entity.pdbx_description
1 polymer ?
#
loop_
_entity_poly.entity_id
_entity_poly.type
_entity_poly.pdbx_seq_one_letter_code
_entity_poly.pdbx_strand_id
1 'polypeptide(L)'
;MQPHHLELLAPARNLDIGIEAINHGADAVYIGGPSFGARSTADNSVQDIAKLVQHAHRFHSRIFVTLNTILRDDELEGARKLAWQLYDAGVDALIIQDMGLLEIDMPPIQLHASTQTDIRTPEKAKFLQDAGLSQIVLARELTLPQIAAIRDAVDTDRTVIEFFVHGALCVAYSGQCFISHAHTGRSANRGDCSQACRLPYEVKDAQGRIVAHDKHVLSMKDNNQSENLRALVDAGVRSFKIEGRYKDMAYVKNITAHYRKLFDEVLSERPELAAASHGRTTFSFEPDPNQNFNREFTDYFVQGRKEDIGAFDTPKNPGQPIGWVSKVTAEHIEITTDDPATELHNGDGLCYYDLQKELIGLQINRAEPAKAKGVWRLFPKDPMDGFKDLRQGVQVNRNRDMRWVRTLDKKSAERRMGVWIQLTENKKGLQLTLTDEAGHSGSAALAIGWQAPKDPAQAEEKLKAALGKLGDTVFEPLDVQLVLPRPWFVPPSQLNQLRRDAVAALETARAQGLHRLPRAVPAEPPAPYPEDTLTYLANVFNQKARDFYAKHGVKVIAAAYEAQEELGEVSLMITKHCVRFSLSLCPKQAKGVTGVQGTVKAEPMQLINGKEKLTLRFDCKPCEMHVVGKIKKSVLNAVPESPVQFYKTRPVVGMH
;
A
#
# COMPACT_ATOMS: atom_id res chain seq x y z
N MET A 1 10.94 9.17 -12.01
CA MET A 1 10.59 10.27 -11.10
C MET A 1 11.85 11.09 -10.82
N GLN A 2 11.75 12.41 -10.64
CA GLN A 2 12.92 13.25 -10.30
C GLN A 2 13.27 13.14 -8.81
N PRO A 3 14.53 13.35 -8.39
CA PRO A 3 14.95 13.19 -6.99
C PRO A 3 14.25 14.13 -5.99
N HIS A 4 13.64 15.22 -6.43
CA HIS A 4 12.93 16.18 -5.57
C HIS A 4 11.41 15.92 -5.53
N HIS A 5 10.90 14.95 -6.28
CA HIS A 5 9.48 14.61 -6.28
C HIS A 5 9.13 13.71 -5.09
N LEU A 6 7.99 13.96 -4.46
CA LEU A 6 7.35 13.05 -3.51
C LEU A 6 6.15 12.36 -4.18
N GLU A 7 6.09 11.05 -4.06
CA GLU A 7 5.02 10.22 -4.60
C GLU A 7 4.22 9.55 -3.48
N LEU A 8 2.93 9.87 -3.38
CA LEU A 8 1.98 9.08 -2.61
C LEU A 8 1.47 7.90 -3.46
N LEU A 9 1.87 6.68 -3.10
CA LEU A 9 1.52 5.45 -3.80
C LEU A 9 0.39 4.70 -3.09
N ALA A 10 -0.81 4.73 -3.67
CA ALA A 10 -2.02 4.11 -3.12
C ALA A 10 -2.31 2.72 -3.72
N PRO A 11 -2.89 1.78 -2.95
CA PRO A 11 -3.32 0.49 -3.47
C PRO A 11 -4.64 0.59 -4.21
N ALA A 12 -4.85 -0.31 -5.16
CA ALA A 12 -6.17 -0.58 -5.71
C ALA A 12 -6.49 -2.08 -5.70
N ARG A 13 -7.69 -2.42 -5.22
CA ARG A 13 -8.25 -3.77 -5.37
C ARG A 13 -8.83 -3.97 -6.78
N ASN A 14 -9.43 -2.92 -7.32
CA ASN A 14 -10.06 -2.92 -8.64
C ASN A 14 -10.03 -1.52 -9.29
N LEU A 15 -10.51 -1.44 -10.54
CA LEU A 15 -10.58 -0.20 -11.33
C LEU A 15 -11.21 0.97 -10.57
N ASP A 16 -12.41 0.80 -10.03
CA ASP A 16 -13.16 1.88 -9.38
C ASP A 16 -12.41 2.44 -8.17
N ILE A 17 -11.81 1.54 -7.37
CA ILE A 17 -10.98 1.94 -6.22
C ILE A 17 -9.71 2.67 -6.69
N GLY A 18 -9.10 2.24 -7.80
CA GLY A 18 -7.95 2.93 -8.39
C GLY A 18 -8.29 4.34 -8.87
N ILE A 19 -9.44 4.51 -9.52
CA ILE A 19 -9.95 5.84 -9.93
C ILE A 19 -10.12 6.74 -8.71
N GLU A 20 -10.76 6.23 -7.66
CA GLU A 20 -10.98 7.01 -6.44
C GLU A 20 -9.68 7.31 -5.69
N ALA A 21 -8.69 6.42 -5.70
CA ALA A 21 -7.36 6.71 -5.16
C ALA A 21 -6.72 7.93 -5.84
N ILE A 22 -6.75 7.98 -7.17
CA ILE A 22 -6.26 9.14 -7.93
C ILE A 22 -7.06 10.41 -7.59
N ASN A 23 -8.39 10.31 -7.53
CA ASN A 23 -9.27 11.43 -7.18
C ASN A 23 -9.05 11.93 -5.75
N HIS A 24 -8.54 11.09 -4.84
CA HIS A 24 -8.22 11.44 -3.45
C HIS A 24 -6.74 11.86 -3.27
N GLY A 25 -6.00 12.06 -4.36
CA GLY A 25 -4.68 12.69 -4.35
C GLY A 25 -3.49 11.73 -4.42
N ALA A 26 -3.71 10.45 -4.76
CA ALA A 26 -2.60 9.55 -5.04
C ALA A 26 -1.80 10.05 -6.26
N ASP A 27 -0.48 10.05 -6.13
CA ASP A 27 0.44 10.37 -7.23
C ASP A 27 0.67 9.15 -8.13
N ALA A 28 0.58 7.96 -7.56
CA ALA A 28 0.59 6.72 -8.28
C ALA A 28 -0.34 5.68 -7.64
N VAL A 29 -0.78 4.71 -8.43
CA VAL A 29 -1.59 3.58 -7.95
C VAL A 29 -0.93 2.28 -8.34
N TYR A 30 -0.84 1.34 -7.39
CA TYR A 30 -0.43 -0.03 -7.68
C TYR A 30 -1.60 -1.02 -7.60
N ILE A 31 -1.69 -1.89 -8.60
CA ILE A 31 -2.79 -2.84 -8.81
C ILE A 31 -2.25 -4.23 -9.23
N GLY A 32 -3.03 -5.29 -9.00
CA GLY A 32 -2.73 -6.64 -9.49
C GLY A 32 -3.26 -6.85 -10.91
N GLY A 33 -2.49 -7.54 -11.76
CA GLY A 33 -2.96 -8.04 -13.06
C GLY A 33 -3.90 -9.24 -12.92
N PRO A 34 -4.22 -9.94 -14.02
CA PRO A 34 -5.07 -11.12 -13.98
C PRO A 34 -4.38 -12.36 -13.36
N SER A 35 -3.07 -12.29 -13.11
CA SER A 35 -2.25 -13.38 -12.54
C SER A 35 -0.90 -12.85 -12.04
N PHE A 36 -0.11 -13.73 -11.40
CA PHE A 36 1.29 -13.50 -10.96
C PHE A 36 1.51 -12.39 -9.92
N GLY A 37 0.44 -11.85 -9.32
CA GLY A 37 0.49 -10.95 -8.18
C GLY A 37 0.45 -11.69 -6.84
N ALA A 38 1.10 -11.15 -5.80
CA ALA A 38 1.12 -11.76 -4.45
C ALA A 38 -0.22 -11.69 -3.67
N ARG A 39 -1.35 -11.63 -4.39
CA ARG A 39 -2.71 -11.46 -3.87
C ARG A 39 -3.71 -12.12 -4.85
N SER A 40 -3.86 -13.44 -4.81
CA SER A 40 -4.61 -14.25 -5.79
C SER A 40 -6.13 -13.99 -5.88
N THR A 41 -6.71 -13.15 -5.02
CA THR A 41 -8.16 -12.86 -5.02
C THR A 41 -8.50 -11.41 -5.41
N ALA A 42 -7.51 -10.64 -5.90
CA ALA A 42 -7.70 -9.26 -6.36
C ALA A 42 -7.16 -9.07 -7.79
N ASP A 43 -7.57 -9.96 -8.68
CA ASP A 43 -7.15 -9.98 -10.07
C ASP A 43 -7.97 -8.99 -10.91
N ASN A 44 -7.30 -8.33 -11.86
CA ASN A 44 -7.93 -7.34 -12.74
C ASN A 44 -7.61 -7.63 -14.20
N SER A 45 -8.60 -7.41 -15.08
CA SER A 45 -8.39 -7.55 -16.52
C SER A 45 -7.42 -6.48 -17.05
N VAL A 46 -6.67 -6.79 -18.11
CA VAL A 46 -5.80 -5.81 -18.78
C VAL A 46 -6.62 -4.62 -19.30
N GLN A 47 -7.86 -4.86 -19.74
CA GLN A 47 -8.78 -3.83 -20.22
C GLN A 47 -9.16 -2.84 -19.10
N ASP A 48 -9.42 -3.33 -17.90
CA ASP A 48 -9.74 -2.45 -16.77
C ASP A 48 -8.51 -1.68 -16.30
N ILE A 49 -7.32 -2.30 -16.33
CA ILE A 49 -6.06 -1.60 -16.09
C ILE A 49 -5.85 -0.49 -17.12
N ALA A 50 -6.13 -0.73 -18.41
CA ALA A 50 -6.02 0.29 -19.46
C ALA A 50 -6.96 1.49 -19.21
N LYS A 51 -8.19 1.25 -18.72
CA LYS A 51 -9.11 2.33 -18.32
C LYS A 51 -8.57 3.11 -17.13
N LEU A 52 -7.98 2.43 -16.14
CA LEU A 52 -7.35 3.08 -15.00
C LEU A 52 -6.16 3.96 -15.43
N VAL A 53 -5.32 3.45 -16.33
CA VAL A 53 -4.21 4.19 -16.96
C VAL A 53 -4.73 5.48 -17.62
N GLN A 54 -5.76 5.38 -18.45
CA GLN A 54 -6.36 6.54 -19.11
C GLN A 54 -6.83 7.60 -18.10
N HIS A 55 -7.44 7.20 -16.99
CA HIS A 55 -7.86 8.14 -15.95
C HIS A 55 -6.67 8.76 -15.21
N ALA A 56 -5.71 7.96 -14.78
CA ALA A 56 -4.54 8.41 -14.01
C ALA A 56 -3.66 9.39 -14.80
N HIS A 57 -3.42 9.09 -16.08
CA HIS A 57 -2.55 9.86 -16.96
C HIS A 57 -3.05 11.31 -17.19
N ARG A 58 -4.35 11.59 -17.03
CA ARG A 58 -4.90 12.96 -17.05
C ARG A 58 -4.26 13.86 -16.00
N PHE A 59 -3.92 13.29 -14.85
CA PHE A 59 -3.27 13.96 -13.72
C PHE A 59 -1.75 13.74 -13.70
N HIS A 60 -1.14 13.18 -14.74
CA HIS A 60 0.25 12.69 -14.73
C HIS A 60 0.53 11.64 -13.64
N SER A 61 -0.52 11.07 -13.03
CA SER A 61 -0.38 10.00 -12.06
C SER A 61 -0.03 8.70 -12.76
N ARG A 62 0.74 7.84 -12.08
CA ARG A 62 1.33 6.63 -12.68
C ARG A 62 0.65 5.35 -12.20
N ILE A 63 0.59 4.34 -13.08
CA ILE A 63 0.04 3.02 -12.76
C ILE A 63 1.15 1.98 -12.73
N PHE A 64 1.28 1.31 -11.59
CA PHE A 64 2.21 0.21 -11.38
C PHE A 64 1.46 -1.10 -11.27
N VAL A 65 1.92 -2.15 -11.96
CA VAL A 65 1.30 -3.47 -11.89
C VAL A 65 2.25 -4.48 -11.25
N THR A 66 1.73 -5.29 -10.34
CA THR A 66 2.56 -6.27 -9.65
C THR A 66 2.67 -7.59 -10.43
N LEU A 67 3.91 -8.02 -10.71
CA LEU A 67 4.29 -9.38 -11.11
C LEU A 67 5.27 -9.92 -10.07
N ASN A 68 4.87 -9.86 -8.80
CA ASN A 68 5.74 -10.01 -7.63
C ASN A 68 5.60 -11.38 -6.95
N THR A 69 5.40 -12.45 -7.71
CA THR A 69 5.45 -13.82 -7.19
C THR A 69 6.73 -14.51 -7.64
N ILE A 70 7.12 -15.61 -7.00
CA ILE A 70 8.12 -16.52 -7.57
C ILE A 70 7.46 -17.34 -8.67
N LEU A 71 8.16 -17.51 -9.79
CA LEU A 71 7.64 -18.17 -10.98
C LEU A 71 8.34 -19.51 -11.17
N ARG A 72 7.58 -20.51 -11.60
CA ARG A 72 8.14 -21.74 -12.18
C ARG A 72 8.54 -21.51 -13.64
N ASP A 73 9.33 -22.43 -14.18
CA ASP A 73 9.75 -22.37 -15.59
C ASP A 73 8.55 -22.35 -16.57
N ASP A 74 7.48 -23.11 -16.28
CA ASP A 74 6.26 -23.15 -17.10
C ASP A 74 5.41 -21.87 -17.03
N GLU A 75 5.67 -21.00 -16.06
CA GLU A 75 4.93 -19.75 -15.83
C GLU A 75 5.60 -18.53 -16.50
N LEU A 76 6.91 -18.62 -16.80
CA LEU A 76 7.69 -17.49 -17.33
C LEU A 76 7.14 -16.92 -18.63
N GLU A 77 6.72 -17.77 -19.57
CA GLU A 77 6.18 -17.29 -20.86
C GLU A 77 4.81 -16.61 -20.68
N GLY A 78 4.00 -17.09 -19.74
CA GLY A 78 2.75 -16.43 -19.36
C GLY A 78 3.00 -15.04 -18.76
N ALA A 79 3.95 -14.94 -17.83
CA ALA A 79 4.35 -13.69 -17.21
C ALA A 79 4.92 -12.70 -18.24
N ARG A 80 5.75 -13.18 -19.18
CA ARG A 80 6.31 -12.37 -20.28
C ARG A 80 5.22 -11.79 -21.18
N LYS A 81 4.28 -12.62 -21.64
CA LYS A 81 3.14 -12.17 -22.47
C LYS A 81 2.29 -11.14 -21.74
N LEU A 82 2.01 -11.36 -20.46
CA LEU A 82 1.26 -10.40 -19.65
C LEU A 82 2.01 -9.06 -19.53
N ALA A 83 3.33 -9.09 -19.32
CA ALA A 83 4.14 -7.87 -19.26
C ALA A 83 4.01 -7.02 -20.54
N TRP A 84 4.07 -7.64 -21.72
CA TRP A 84 3.85 -6.95 -23.00
C TRP A 84 2.43 -6.36 -23.11
N GLN A 85 1.41 -7.13 -22.76
CA GLN A 85 0.02 -6.64 -22.76
C GLN A 85 -0.18 -5.43 -21.83
N LEU A 86 0.43 -5.45 -20.65
CA LEU A 86 0.38 -4.34 -19.70
C LEU A 86 1.14 -3.12 -20.21
N TYR A 87 2.30 -3.33 -20.84
CA TYR A 87 3.05 -2.25 -21.49
C TYR A 87 2.23 -1.57 -22.59
N ASP A 88 1.58 -2.35 -23.46
CA ASP A 88 0.71 -1.86 -24.54
C ASP A 88 -0.53 -1.14 -23.99
N ALA A 89 -1.05 -1.60 -22.84
CA ALA A 89 -2.13 -0.94 -22.11
C ALA A 89 -1.72 0.40 -21.46
N GLY A 90 -0.43 0.74 -21.47
CA GLY A 90 0.10 2.01 -20.96
C GLY A 90 0.52 1.97 -19.49
N VAL A 91 0.68 0.79 -18.89
CA VAL A 91 1.25 0.65 -17.55
C VAL A 91 2.66 1.25 -17.51
N ASP A 92 2.96 1.99 -16.43
CA ASP A 92 4.19 2.77 -16.31
C ASP A 92 5.36 1.94 -15.76
N ALA A 93 5.10 1.01 -14.83
CA ALA A 93 6.12 0.14 -14.26
C ALA A 93 5.57 -1.21 -13.78
N LEU A 94 6.45 -2.22 -13.70
CA LEU A 94 6.14 -3.51 -13.08
C LEU A 94 6.87 -3.67 -11.75
N ILE A 95 6.15 -4.08 -10.70
CA ILE A 95 6.74 -4.45 -9.41
C ILE A 95 7.01 -5.95 -9.42
N ILE A 96 8.29 -6.34 -9.41
CA ILE A 96 8.74 -7.73 -9.58
C ILE A 96 9.47 -8.27 -8.36
N GLN A 97 9.49 -9.59 -8.22
CA GLN A 97 10.29 -10.31 -7.21
C GLN A 97 11.21 -11.33 -7.86
N ASP A 98 10.71 -12.06 -8.87
CA ASP A 98 11.48 -13.08 -9.57
C ASP A 98 12.53 -12.46 -10.49
N MET A 99 13.80 -12.70 -10.19
CA MET A 99 14.92 -12.13 -10.97
C MET A 99 15.08 -12.79 -12.35
N GLY A 100 14.42 -13.93 -12.60
CA GLY A 100 14.40 -14.56 -13.93
C GLY A 100 13.75 -13.67 -15.00
N LEU A 101 12.90 -12.72 -14.59
CA LEU A 101 12.31 -11.73 -15.48
C LEU A 101 13.36 -10.79 -16.11
N LEU A 102 14.55 -10.64 -15.50
CA LEU A 102 15.64 -9.85 -16.06
C LEU A 102 16.42 -10.59 -17.17
N GLU A 103 16.23 -11.91 -17.28
CA GLU A 103 16.94 -12.79 -18.21
C GLU A 103 16.03 -13.30 -19.35
N ILE A 104 14.89 -12.64 -19.56
CA ILE A 104 13.94 -12.89 -20.65
C ILE A 104 13.54 -11.60 -21.37
N ASP A 105 12.90 -11.75 -22.53
CA ASP A 105 12.46 -10.64 -23.39
C ASP A 105 11.23 -9.90 -22.81
N MET A 106 11.52 -9.04 -21.84
CA MET A 106 10.56 -8.10 -21.24
C MET A 106 10.46 -6.81 -22.08
N PRO A 107 9.28 -6.16 -22.13
CA PRO A 107 9.15 -4.85 -22.79
C PRO A 107 10.11 -3.82 -22.19
N PRO A 108 10.35 -2.67 -22.87
CA PRO A 108 11.16 -1.57 -22.35
C PRO A 108 10.38 -0.78 -21.27
N ILE A 109 9.86 -1.49 -20.27
CA ILE A 109 9.13 -0.99 -19.12
C ILE A 109 10.06 -0.85 -17.92
N GLN A 110 9.81 0.15 -17.08
CA GLN A 110 10.53 0.29 -15.83
C GLN A 110 10.19 -0.86 -14.86
N LEU A 111 11.21 -1.36 -14.14
CA LEU A 111 11.08 -2.48 -13.20
C LEU A 111 11.41 -2.02 -11.78
N HIS A 112 10.51 -2.34 -10.84
CA HIS A 112 10.62 -2.00 -9.43
C HIS A 112 10.84 -3.27 -8.62
N ALA A 113 11.81 -3.28 -7.71
CA ALA A 113 12.07 -4.42 -6.83
C ALA A 113 11.07 -4.45 -5.68
N SER A 114 10.21 -5.47 -5.64
CA SER A 114 9.23 -5.73 -4.58
C SER A 114 9.91 -5.82 -3.21
N THR A 115 9.17 -5.44 -2.15
CA THR A 115 9.60 -5.65 -0.76
C THR A 115 9.90 -7.12 -0.45
N GLN A 116 9.38 -8.06 -1.24
CA GLN A 116 9.68 -9.47 -1.10
C GLN A 116 11.08 -9.88 -1.60
N THR A 117 11.87 -8.93 -2.12
CA THR A 117 13.29 -9.15 -2.46
C THR A 117 14.23 -8.97 -1.26
N ASP A 118 13.68 -8.81 -0.06
CA ASP A 118 14.37 -8.67 1.24
C ASP A 118 15.47 -7.59 1.25
N ILE A 119 15.09 -6.35 0.92
CA ILE A 119 16.04 -5.22 0.82
C ILE A 119 16.22 -4.57 2.21
N ARG A 120 17.28 -4.98 2.90
CA ARG A 120 17.60 -4.52 4.27
C ARG A 120 18.98 -3.87 4.42
N THR A 121 19.86 -4.05 3.44
CA THR A 121 21.26 -3.60 3.53
C THR A 121 21.62 -2.70 2.35
N PRO A 122 22.59 -1.79 2.53
CA PRO A 122 23.10 -0.94 1.45
C PRO A 122 23.61 -1.74 0.26
N GLU A 123 24.30 -2.87 0.49
CA GLU A 123 24.91 -3.70 -0.55
C GLU A 123 23.84 -4.34 -1.45
N LYS A 124 22.76 -4.87 -0.85
CA LYS A 124 21.63 -5.44 -1.58
C LYS A 124 20.87 -4.39 -2.38
N ALA A 125 20.67 -3.20 -1.82
CA ALA A 125 20.04 -2.08 -2.50
C ALA A 125 20.85 -1.62 -3.72
N LYS A 126 22.16 -1.43 -3.55
CA LYS A 126 23.07 -1.05 -4.63
C LYS A 126 23.14 -2.11 -5.73
N PHE A 127 23.20 -3.40 -5.35
CA PHE A 127 23.14 -4.49 -6.30
C PHE A 127 21.88 -4.44 -7.18
N LEU A 128 20.70 -4.25 -6.58
CA LEU A 128 19.44 -4.19 -7.33
C LEU A 128 19.38 -2.97 -8.25
N GLN A 129 19.85 -1.80 -7.81
CA GLN A 129 20.02 -0.66 -8.72
C GLN A 129 20.88 -1.03 -9.93
N ASP A 130 22.06 -1.61 -9.69
CA ASP A 130 23.01 -1.93 -10.74
C ASP A 130 22.52 -3.09 -11.64
N ALA A 131 21.62 -3.93 -11.15
CA ALA A 131 20.91 -4.94 -11.94
C ALA A 131 19.79 -4.35 -12.83
N GLY A 132 19.54 -3.04 -12.77
CA GLY A 132 18.58 -2.34 -13.62
C GLY A 132 17.21 -2.11 -12.99
N LEU A 133 17.10 -2.13 -11.66
CA LEU A 133 15.85 -1.81 -10.95
C LEU A 133 15.81 -0.31 -10.59
N SER A 134 14.81 0.40 -11.10
CA SER A 134 14.71 1.86 -10.93
C SER A 134 14.01 2.31 -9.66
N GLN A 135 13.41 1.39 -8.92
CA GLN A 135 12.78 1.67 -7.63
C GLN A 135 12.88 0.44 -6.75
N ILE A 136 13.19 0.64 -5.47
CA ILE A 136 13.40 -0.44 -4.51
C ILE A 136 12.50 -0.24 -3.30
N VAL A 137 11.71 -1.26 -2.96
CA VAL A 137 10.82 -1.21 -1.80
C VAL A 137 11.52 -1.80 -0.60
N LEU A 138 11.89 -0.96 0.36
CA LEU A 138 12.65 -1.41 1.53
C LEU A 138 11.79 -2.26 2.49
N ALA A 139 12.46 -3.04 3.33
CA ALA A 139 11.84 -3.73 4.45
C ALA A 139 11.26 -2.71 5.47
N ARG A 140 10.10 -3.03 6.06
CA ARG A 140 9.38 -2.12 6.99
C ARG A 140 10.06 -2.02 8.36
N GLU A 141 10.95 -2.97 8.62
CA GLU A 141 11.66 -3.18 9.87
C GLU A 141 12.88 -2.25 10.05
N LEU A 142 13.22 -1.44 9.04
CA LEU A 142 14.41 -0.57 9.07
C LEU A 142 14.20 0.68 9.92
N THR A 143 15.27 1.13 10.58
CA THR A 143 15.31 2.42 11.28
C THR A 143 15.66 3.55 10.30
N LEU A 144 15.37 4.81 10.67
CA LEU A 144 15.76 5.98 9.86
C LEU A 144 17.26 6.00 9.49
N PRO A 145 18.21 5.75 10.41
CA PRO A 145 19.63 5.65 10.04
C PRO A 145 19.94 4.54 9.02
N GLN A 146 19.25 3.40 9.09
CA GLN A 146 19.44 2.31 8.13
C GLN A 146 18.91 2.69 6.74
N ILE A 147 17.77 3.39 6.68
CA ILE A 147 17.21 3.91 5.44
C ILE A 147 18.17 4.96 4.83
N ALA A 148 18.69 5.88 5.64
CA ALA A 148 19.65 6.88 5.19
C ALA A 148 20.96 6.25 4.67
N ALA A 149 21.46 5.20 5.34
CA ALA A 149 22.64 4.47 4.87
C ALA A 149 22.39 3.75 3.54
N ILE A 150 21.16 3.25 3.30
CA ILE A 150 20.78 2.70 1.99
C ILE A 150 20.73 3.81 0.94
N ARG A 151 20.16 4.98 1.26
CA ARG A 151 20.18 6.16 0.39
C ARG A 151 21.59 6.52 -0.02
N ASP A 152 22.52 6.58 0.93
CA ASP A 152 23.91 6.97 0.67
C ASP A 152 24.65 5.99 -0.26
N ALA A 153 24.19 4.74 -0.36
CA ALA A 153 24.82 3.72 -1.20
C ALA A 153 24.26 3.64 -2.62
N VAL A 154 23.09 4.22 -2.88
CA VAL A 154 22.42 4.21 -4.19
C VAL A 154 22.61 5.55 -4.91
N ASP A 155 22.53 5.51 -6.23
CA ASP A 155 22.48 6.69 -7.09
C ASP A 155 21.02 7.13 -7.24
N THR A 156 20.68 8.23 -6.58
CA THR A 156 19.29 8.73 -6.51
C THR A 156 18.73 9.22 -7.84
N ASP A 157 19.57 9.43 -8.86
CA ASP A 157 19.12 9.74 -10.22
C ASP A 157 18.69 8.49 -10.99
N ARG A 158 19.16 7.30 -10.56
CA ARG A 158 18.86 6.01 -11.19
C ARG A 158 17.80 5.22 -10.43
N THR A 159 17.77 5.34 -9.09
CA THR A 159 16.91 4.51 -8.24
C THR A 159 16.20 5.30 -7.15
N VAL A 160 14.88 5.06 -7.08
CA VAL A 160 13.97 5.61 -6.06
C VAL A 160 13.86 4.67 -4.87
N ILE A 161 13.89 5.21 -3.66
CA ILE A 161 13.58 4.47 -2.43
C ILE A 161 12.07 4.59 -2.13
N GLU A 162 11.41 3.44 -2.06
CA GLU A 162 10.01 3.29 -1.67
C GLU A 162 9.91 2.69 -0.24
N PHE A 163 9.03 3.24 0.59
CA PHE A 163 8.79 2.76 1.95
C PHE A 163 7.29 2.68 2.28
N PHE A 164 6.87 1.67 3.04
CA PHE A 164 5.47 1.56 3.48
C PHE A 164 5.18 2.53 4.62
N VAL A 165 4.15 3.37 4.46
CA VAL A 165 3.74 4.34 5.48
C VAL A 165 2.51 3.95 6.27
N HIS A 166 1.67 3.07 5.73
CA HIS A 166 0.40 2.73 6.37
C HIS A 166 -0.07 1.30 6.08
N GLY A 167 -0.91 0.76 6.96
CA GLY A 167 -1.65 -0.49 6.75
C GLY A 167 -1.05 -1.71 7.44
N ALA A 168 -1.55 -2.90 7.13
CA ALA A 168 -1.27 -4.09 7.93
C ALA A 168 0.21 -4.50 7.89
N LEU A 169 0.84 -4.69 9.05
CA LEU A 169 2.20 -5.20 9.15
C LEU A 169 2.25 -6.72 8.97
N CYS A 170 3.19 -7.16 8.13
CA CYS A 170 3.69 -8.53 8.15
C CYS A 170 4.68 -8.64 9.31
N VAL A 171 4.58 -9.71 10.10
CA VAL A 171 5.53 -9.95 11.20
C VAL A 171 6.90 -10.39 10.67
N ALA A 172 6.92 -11.09 9.54
CA ALA A 172 8.13 -11.58 8.92
C ALA A 172 8.74 -10.55 7.99
N TYR A 173 10.07 -10.59 7.83
CA TYR A 173 10.72 -9.94 6.70
C TYR A 173 10.06 -10.42 5.41
N SER A 174 9.75 -9.47 4.52
CA SER A 174 8.99 -9.77 3.32
C SER A 174 9.81 -10.67 2.39
N GLY A 175 9.19 -11.75 1.89
CA GLY A 175 9.89 -12.80 1.13
C GLY A 175 10.46 -13.94 1.99
N GLN A 176 10.53 -13.78 3.32
CA GLN A 176 11.18 -14.71 4.26
C GLN A 176 10.18 -15.49 5.13
N CYS A 177 9.01 -15.83 4.56
CA CYS A 177 7.93 -16.52 5.26
C CYS A 177 7.37 -17.69 4.43
N PHE A 178 7.70 -18.90 4.88
CA PHE A 178 7.41 -20.18 4.23
C PHE A 178 6.45 -21.07 5.04
N ILE A 179 6.07 -20.62 6.24
CA ILE A 179 5.19 -21.36 7.18
C ILE A 179 3.88 -21.81 6.53
N SER A 180 3.30 -20.97 5.67
CA SER A 180 2.04 -21.28 4.99
C SER A 180 2.22 -22.46 4.03
N HIS A 181 3.33 -22.47 3.28
CA HIS A 181 3.64 -23.52 2.32
C HIS A 181 3.94 -24.81 3.06
N ALA A 182 4.80 -24.75 4.08
CA ALA A 182 5.20 -25.90 4.89
C ALA A 182 3.99 -26.63 5.52
N HIS A 183 2.97 -25.90 5.96
CA HIS A 183 1.85 -26.48 6.72
C HIS A 183 0.60 -26.76 5.88
N THR A 184 0.38 -26.02 4.79
CA THR A 184 -0.88 -26.07 4.02
C THR A 184 -0.70 -26.20 2.51
N GLY A 185 0.53 -26.09 2.00
CA GLY A 185 0.83 -26.03 0.56
C GLY A 185 0.63 -24.64 -0.07
N ARG A 186 -0.17 -23.78 0.54
CA ARG A 186 -0.40 -22.39 0.11
C ARG A 186 0.86 -21.55 0.33
N SER A 187 1.33 -20.77 -0.66
CA SER A 187 2.58 -19.98 -0.52
C SER A 187 2.32 -18.47 -0.45
N ALA A 188 2.85 -17.83 0.59
CA ALA A 188 2.85 -16.37 0.71
C ALA A 188 3.69 -15.68 -0.38
N ASN A 189 4.77 -16.33 -0.84
CA ASN A 189 5.62 -15.84 -1.94
C ASN A 189 4.98 -16.06 -3.33
N ARG A 190 3.88 -16.83 -3.40
CA ARG A 190 3.02 -17.02 -4.57
C ARG A 190 1.62 -16.42 -4.40
N GLY A 191 1.45 -15.57 -3.39
CA GLY A 191 0.25 -14.74 -3.21
C GLY A 191 -0.92 -15.37 -2.46
N ASP A 192 -0.73 -16.57 -1.91
CA ASP A 192 -1.75 -17.31 -1.16
C ASP A 192 -1.30 -17.57 0.29
N CYS A 193 -1.28 -16.52 1.10
CA CYS A 193 -0.88 -16.62 2.52
C CYS A 193 -2.03 -17.09 3.42
N SER A 194 -1.81 -18.13 4.23
CA SER A 194 -2.77 -18.63 5.23
C SER A 194 -2.89 -17.80 6.51
N GLN A 195 -2.05 -16.75 6.67
CA GLN A 195 -2.02 -15.88 7.85
C GLN A 195 -1.77 -16.60 9.18
N ALA A 196 -0.86 -17.59 9.19
CA ALA A 196 -0.50 -18.33 10.41
C ALA A 196 -0.05 -17.43 11.57
N CYS A 197 0.50 -16.24 11.29
CA CYS A 197 0.87 -15.25 12.31
C CYS A 197 -0.33 -14.62 13.05
N ARG A 198 -1.56 -14.80 12.55
CA ARG A 198 -2.80 -14.30 13.17
C ARG A 198 -3.52 -15.36 14.00
N LEU A 199 -3.04 -16.61 14.04
CA LEU A 199 -3.58 -17.65 14.90
C LEU A 199 -3.18 -17.43 16.37
N PRO A 200 -3.98 -17.90 17.34
CA PRO A 200 -3.57 -17.88 18.73
C PRO A 200 -2.60 -19.04 19.01
N TYR A 201 -1.65 -18.83 19.92
CA TYR A 201 -0.65 -19.82 20.30
C TYR A 201 -0.54 -19.92 21.81
N GLU A 202 -0.30 -21.14 22.29
CA GLU A 202 0.35 -21.36 23.57
C GLU A 202 1.86 -21.26 23.38
N VAL A 203 2.52 -20.42 24.18
CA VAL A 203 3.96 -20.23 24.18
C VAL A 203 4.55 -20.94 25.40
N LYS A 204 5.50 -21.84 25.16
CA LYS A 204 6.25 -22.54 26.22
C LYS A 204 7.71 -22.16 26.21
N ASP A 205 8.31 -22.02 27.40
CA ASP A 205 9.75 -21.87 27.54
C ASP A 205 10.50 -23.20 27.40
N ALA A 206 11.83 -23.18 27.55
CA ALA A 206 12.68 -24.36 27.44
C ALA A 206 12.42 -25.41 28.53
N GLN A 207 11.80 -25.02 29.65
CA GLN A 207 11.41 -25.91 30.75
C GLN A 207 9.96 -26.43 30.58
N GLY A 208 9.27 -26.06 29.50
CA GLY A 208 7.90 -26.47 29.21
C GLY A 208 6.82 -25.69 29.95
N ARG A 209 7.19 -24.62 30.67
CA ARG A 209 6.23 -23.75 31.37
C ARG A 209 5.52 -22.86 30.36
N ILE A 210 4.22 -22.67 30.55
CA ILE A 210 3.41 -21.79 29.71
C ILE A 210 3.71 -20.34 30.10
N VAL A 211 4.24 -19.55 29.17
CA VAL A 211 4.53 -18.12 29.35
C VAL A 211 3.47 -17.22 28.72
N ALA A 212 2.71 -17.73 27.75
CA ALA A 212 1.51 -17.10 27.21
C ALA A 212 0.54 -18.19 26.76
N HIS A 213 -0.74 -18.08 27.12
CA HIS A 213 -1.76 -19.07 26.79
C HIS A 213 -2.79 -18.45 25.86
N ASP A 214 -3.02 -19.09 24.70
CA ASP A 214 -4.02 -18.70 23.71
C ASP A 214 -3.91 -17.22 23.28
N LYS A 215 -2.69 -16.79 22.95
CA LYS A 215 -2.38 -15.41 22.55
C LYS A 215 -1.87 -15.31 21.12
N HIS A 216 -2.20 -14.21 20.45
CA HIS A 216 -1.77 -13.94 19.07
C HIS A 216 -0.36 -13.35 19.02
N VAL A 217 0.64 -14.01 19.63
CA VAL A 217 1.99 -13.46 19.88
C VAL A 217 2.81 -13.09 18.63
N LEU A 218 2.33 -13.48 17.43
CA LEU A 218 2.92 -13.12 16.13
C LEU A 218 2.09 -12.06 15.38
N SER A 219 0.98 -11.60 15.93
CA SER A 219 0.07 -10.62 15.33
C SER A 219 0.55 -9.21 15.68
N MET A 220 0.89 -8.41 14.67
CA MET A 220 1.35 -7.03 14.82
C MET A 220 0.18 -6.04 14.72
N LYS A 221 0.34 -4.89 15.38
CA LYS A 221 -0.47 -3.68 15.12
C LYS A 221 -0.29 -3.23 13.66
N ASP A 222 -1.15 -2.35 13.16
CA ASP A 222 -1.02 -1.82 11.80
C ASP A 222 0.02 -0.68 11.77
N ASN A 223 0.75 -0.54 10.66
CA ASN A 223 1.73 0.51 10.45
C ASN A 223 1.05 1.87 10.33
N ASN A 224 1.60 2.89 10.99
CA ASN A 224 1.22 4.28 10.76
C ASN A 224 2.45 5.19 10.92
N GLN A 225 2.87 5.80 9.82
CA GLN A 225 4.03 6.68 9.76
C GLN A 225 3.64 8.17 9.65
N SER A 226 2.40 8.54 10.03
CA SER A 226 1.93 9.93 9.92
C SER A 226 2.88 10.92 10.63
N GLU A 227 3.33 10.57 11.83
CA GLU A 227 4.25 11.40 12.63
C GLU A 227 5.71 11.38 12.13
N ASN A 228 6.07 10.39 11.31
CA ASN A 228 7.44 10.19 10.81
C ASN A 228 7.62 10.68 9.37
N LEU A 229 6.60 11.29 8.75
CA LEU A 229 6.62 11.60 7.32
C LEU A 229 7.80 12.51 6.93
N ARG A 230 8.00 13.62 7.65
CA ARG A 230 9.13 14.55 7.43
C ARG A 230 10.48 13.83 7.57
N ALA A 231 10.63 13.03 8.62
CA ALA A 231 11.87 12.29 8.88
C ALA A 231 12.18 11.24 7.80
N LEU A 232 11.14 10.58 7.25
CA LEU A 232 11.30 9.64 6.13
C LEU A 232 11.72 10.36 4.83
N VAL A 233 11.16 11.55 4.56
CA VAL A 233 11.62 12.40 3.44
C VAL A 233 13.11 12.74 3.61
N ASP A 234 13.52 13.14 4.81
CA ASP A 234 14.91 13.51 5.11
C ASP A 234 15.86 12.30 5.01
N ALA A 235 15.40 11.10 5.40
CA ALA A 235 16.14 9.85 5.24
C ALA A 235 16.30 9.41 3.76
N GLY A 236 15.62 10.08 2.83
CA GLY A 236 15.75 9.83 1.38
C GLY A 236 14.62 9.06 0.73
N VAL A 237 13.53 8.76 1.45
CA VAL A 237 12.35 8.14 0.85
C VAL A 237 11.70 9.13 -0.12
N ARG A 238 11.29 8.65 -1.29
CA ARG A 238 10.60 9.46 -2.32
C ARG A 238 9.28 8.87 -2.78
N SER A 239 9.07 7.56 -2.64
CA SER A 239 7.77 6.91 -2.84
C SER A 239 7.23 6.36 -1.52
N PHE A 240 6.02 6.75 -1.16
CA PHE A 240 5.41 6.45 0.13
C PHE A 240 4.17 5.61 -0.07
N LYS A 241 4.28 4.34 0.28
CA LYS A 241 3.31 3.32 -0.08
C LYS A 241 2.31 3.03 1.02
N ILE A 242 1.04 3.10 0.68
CA ILE A 242 -0.05 2.60 1.52
C ILE A 242 -0.23 1.08 1.23
N GLU A 243 -0.21 0.24 2.27
CA GLU A 243 -0.58 -1.18 2.13
C GLU A 243 -2.11 -1.31 2.05
N GLY A 244 -2.61 -2.15 1.15
CA GLY A 244 -4.04 -2.46 1.17
C GLY A 244 -4.70 -2.91 -0.13
N ARG A 245 -4.06 -3.73 -0.98
CA ARG A 245 -4.69 -4.21 -2.22
C ARG A 245 -5.98 -5.02 -2.04
N TYR A 246 -6.27 -5.50 -0.83
CA TYR A 246 -7.55 -6.14 -0.49
C TYR A 246 -8.54 -5.22 0.22
N LYS A 247 -8.12 -4.00 0.55
CA LYS A 247 -8.95 -3.05 1.27
C LYS A 247 -10.04 -2.49 0.37
N ASP A 248 -11.10 -2.02 1.00
CA ASP A 248 -12.29 -1.51 0.31
C ASP A 248 -12.13 -0.05 -0.10
N MET A 249 -13.17 0.47 -0.76
CA MET A 249 -13.24 1.85 -1.22
C MET A 249 -13.07 2.85 -0.07
N ALA A 250 -13.77 2.64 1.05
CA ALA A 250 -13.73 3.54 2.20
C ALA A 250 -12.33 3.66 2.79
N TYR A 251 -11.60 2.55 2.89
CA TYR A 251 -10.19 2.56 3.30
C TYR A 251 -9.31 3.37 2.36
N VAL A 252 -9.38 3.10 1.05
CA VAL A 252 -8.50 3.77 0.08
C VAL A 252 -8.79 5.26 0.01
N LYS A 253 -10.06 5.67 -0.01
CA LYS A 253 -10.46 7.08 0.03
C LYS A 253 -9.91 7.80 1.26
N ASN A 254 -10.13 7.22 2.43
CA ASN A 254 -9.76 7.83 3.70
C ASN A 254 -8.25 7.93 3.89
N ILE A 255 -7.52 6.82 3.75
CA ILE A 255 -6.09 6.79 4.00
C ILE A 255 -5.33 7.60 2.93
N THR A 256 -5.76 7.56 1.67
CA THR A 256 -5.14 8.39 0.63
C THR A 256 -5.35 9.88 0.93
N ALA A 257 -6.57 10.29 1.29
CA ALA A 257 -6.85 11.68 1.67
C ALA A 257 -6.07 12.13 2.91
N HIS A 258 -5.96 11.26 3.93
CA HIS A 258 -5.16 11.52 5.12
C HIS A 258 -3.71 11.85 4.78
N TYR A 259 -3.04 10.97 4.03
CA TYR A 259 -1.66 11.21 3.65
C TYR A 259 -1.53 12.38 2.66
N ARG A 260 -2.48 12.57 1.74
CA ARG A 260 -2.45 13.71 0.81
C ARG A 260 -2.39 15.04 1.56
N LYS A 261 -3.22 15.22 2.59
CA LYS A 261 -3.17 16.41 3.47
C LYS A 261 -1.78 16.59 4.08
N LEU A 262 -1.22 15.53 4.67
CA LEU A 262 0.12 15.59 5.27
C LEU A 262 1.22 15.89 4.26
N PHE A 263 1.12 15.37 3.03
CA PHE A 263 2.07 15.70 1.96
C PHE A 263 1.93 17.14 1.48
N ASP A 264 0.71 17.66 1.37
CA ASP A 264 0.48 19.05 0.95
C ASP A 264 1.06 20.03 1.97
N GLU A 265 0.97 19.72 3.26
CA GLU A 265 1.69 20.47 4.31
C GLU A 265 3.20 20.44 4.10
N VAL A 266 3.79 19.25 3.91
CA VAL A 266 5.24 19.10 3.67
C VAL A 266 5.67 19.90 2.43
N LEU A 267 4.95 19.80 1.32
CA LEU A 267 5.27 20.52 0.09
C LEU A 267 5.12 22.05 0.25
N SER A 268 4.18 22.51 1.08
CA SER A 268 4.03 23.93 1.40
C SER A 268 5.17 24.44 2.30
N GLU A 269 5.69 23.60 3.19
CA GLU A 269 6.82 23.91 4.07
C GLU A 269 8.18 23.88 3.33
N ARG A 270 8.27 23.11 2.24
CA ARG A 270 9.51 22.68 1.59
C ARG A 270 9.46 22.95 0.07
N PRO A 271 9.65 24.20 -0.39
CA PRO A 271 9.49 24.59 -1.79
C PRO A 271 10.53 23.98 -2.75
N GLU A 272 11.60 23.36 -2.22
CA GLU A 272 12.56 22.59 -3.00
C GLU A 272 12.01 21.22 -3.45
N LEU A 273 10.88 20.79 -2.89
CA LEU A 273 10.20 19.54 -3.23
C LEU A 273 8.98 19.81 -4.13
N ALA A 274 8.56 18.79 -4.87
CA ALA A 274 7.37 18.85 -5.70
C ALA A 274 6.54 17.57 -5.60
N ALA A 275 5.25 17.63 -5.92
CA ALA A 275 4.43 16.43 -6.09
C ALA A 275 4.83 15.68 -7.36
N ALA A 276 4.75 14.34 -7.35
CA ALA A 276 5.04 13.52 -8.52
C ALA A 276 3.93 13.53 -9.59
N SER A 277 2.77 14.11 -9.28
CA SER A 277 1.63 14.27 -10.20
C SER A 277 0.95 15.64 -10.06
N HIS A 278 -0.06 15.92 -10.88
CA HIS A 278 -0.66 17.25 -11.04
C HIS A 278 -2.05 17.37 -10.40
N GLY A 279 -2.43 18.61 -10.07
CA GLY A 279 -3.76 18.98 -9.57
C GLY A 279 -3.89 18.91 -8.06
N ARG A 280 -4.82 19.72 -7.55
CA ARG A 280 -5.12 19.88 -6.13
C ARG A 280 -6.39 19.11 -5.80
N THR A 281 -6.41 18.52 -4.60
CA THR A 281 -7.53 17.70 -4.15
C THR A 281 -8.29 18.42 -3.03
N THR A 282 -9.61 18.42 -3.12
CA THR A 282 -10.51 18.88 -2.05
C THR A 282 -11.36 17.71 -1.59
N PHE A 283 -11.71 17.69 -0.30
CA PHE A 283 -12.47 16.60 0.33
C PHE A 283 -13.76 17.12 0.93
N SER A 284 -14.84 16.35 0.83
CA SER A 284 -16.13 16.65 1.50
C SER A 284 -16.27 15.93 2.85
N PHE A 285 -15.17 15.40 3.38
CA PHE A 285 -15.08 14.69 4.66
C PHE A 285 -13.72 14.97 5.30
N GLU A 286 -13.63 14.76 6.61
CA GLU A 286 -12.35 14.80 7.32
C GLU A 286 -11.77 13.38 7.38
N PRO A 287 -10.59 13.13 6.80
CA PRO A 287 -9.97 11.82 6.88
C PRO A 287 -9.45 11.54 8.28
N ASP A 288 -9.69 10.33 8.77
CA ASP A 288 -9.26 9.86 10.09
C ASP A 288 -8.87 8.37 9.98
N PRO A 289 -7.57 8.03 10.08
CA PRO A 289 -7.10 6.65 9.99
C PRO A 289 -7.75 5.69 10.99
N ASN A 290 -8.26 6.19 12.12
CA ASN A 290 -8.88 5.35 13.14
C ASN A 290 -10.29 4.86 12.76
N GLN A 291 -10.95 5.50 11.79
CA GLN A 291 -12.29 5.09 11.32
C GLN A 291 -12.26 3.79 10.51
N ASN A 292 -11.10 3.45 9.94
CA ASN A 292 -10.94 2.22 9.19
C ASN A 292 -10.55 1.04 10.07
N PHE A 293 -10.73 -0.17 9.54
CA PHE A 293 -10.18 -1.37 10.14
C PHE A 293 -8.67 -1.25 10.32
N ASN A 294 -8.24 -1.26 11.58
CA ASN A 294 -6.84 -1.36 12.02
C ASN A 294 -6.78 -2.24 13.27
N ARG A 295 -5.58 -2.70 13.64
CA ARG A 295 -5.33 -3.44 14.90
C ARG A 295 -4.56 -2.55 15.86
N GLU A 296 -5.07 -1.32 16.02
CA GLU A 296 -4.30 -0.20 16.56
C GLU A 296 -3.07 0.12 15.69
N PHE A 297 -2.33 1.15 16.06
CA PHE A 297 -1.20 1.65 15.28
C PHE A 297 0.14 1.50 15.98
N THR A 298 1.17 1.33 15.17
CA THR A 298 2.58 1.41 15.55
C THR A 298 3.40 2.02 14.41
N ASP A 299 4.47 2.73 14.72
CA ASP A 299 5.50 3.11 13.74
C ASP A 299 6.60 2.04 13.60
N TYR A 300 6.40 0.91 14.29
CA TYR A 300 7.17 -0.31 14.22
C TYR A 300 8.63 -0.15 14.65
N PHE A 301 9.55 0.05 13.70
CA PHE A 301 10.99 0.14 13.96
C PHE A 301 11.65 1.42 13.41
N VAL A 302 10.89 2.33 12.79
CA VAL A 302 11.46 3.53 12.16
C VAL A 302 12.26 4.37 13.16
N GLN A 303 11.74 4.53 14.38
CA GLN A 303 12.40 5.20 15.50
C GLN A 303 13.16 4.24 16.44
N GLY A 304 13.39 3.00 16.02
CA GLY A 304 13.94 1.94 16.86
C GLY A 304 12.86 1.07 17.50
N ARG A 305 13.29 0.13 18.35
CA ARG A 305 12.40 -0.89 18.93
C ARG A 305 11.51 -0.29 20.03
N LYS A 306 10.20 -0.54 19.96
CA LYS A 306 9.21 -0.23 21.00
C LYS A 306 8.66 -1.50 21.65
N GLU A 307 8.09 -1.37 22.85
CA GLU A 307 7.49 -2.48 23.60
C GLU A 307 6.13 -2.89 23.03
N ASP A 308 5.29 -1.91 22.71
CA ASP A 308 3.92 -2.13 22.27
C ASP A 308 3.76 -2.06 20.74
N ILE A 309 4.23 -3.11 20.05
CA ILE A 309 4.10 -3.26 18.59
C ILE A 309 3.12 -4.36 18.18
N GLY A 310 2.63 -5.12 19.17
CA GLY A 310 1.85 -6.34 18.97
C GLY A 310 0.36 -6.15 19.23
N ALA A 311 -0.47 -6.80 18.42
CA ALA A 311 -1.91 -6.95 18.63
C ALA A 311 -2.19 -8.36 19.17
N PHE A 312 -1.70 -8.63 20.39
CA PHE A 312 -1.64 -9.99 20.95
C PHE A 312 -2.97 -10.49 21.55
N ASP A 313 -3.83 -9.57 21.95
CA ASP A 313 -5.15 -9.91 22.49
C ASP A 313 -6.15 -10.23 21.38
N THR A 314 -6.08 -9.55 20.23
CA THR A 314 -6.98 -9.82 19.10
C THR A 314 -6.37 -9.42 17.75
N PRO A 315 -6.55 -10.22 16.69
CA PRO A 315 -6.21 -9.83 15.32
C PRO A 315 -7.37 -9.10 14.63
N LYS A 316 -8.46 -8.80 15.35
CA LYS A 316 -9.63 -8.06 14.86
C LYS A 316 -9.46 -6.56 15.08
N ASN A 317 -10.41 -5.75 14.58
CA ASN A 317 -10.45 -4.31 14.85
C ASN A 317 -11.12 -4.02 16.19
N PRO A 318 -10.39 -3.57 17.23
CA PRO A 318 -10.96 -3.25 18.53
C PRO A 318 -11.73 -1.93 18.55
N GLY A 319 -11.65 -1.13 17.48
CA GLY A 319 -12.32 0.16 17.40
C GLY A 319 -11.78 1.20 18.38
N GLN A 320 -12.43 2.36 18.44
CA GLN A 320 -12.13 3.43 19.39
C GLN A 320 -13.04 3.35 20.60
N PRO A 321 -12.54 3.55 21.83
CA PRO A 321 -13.39 3.67 23.01
C PRO A 321 -14.31 4.89 22.85
N ILE A 322 -15.61 4.68 23.09
CA ILE A 322 -16.62 5.74 22.98
C ILE A 322 -17.38 6.00 24.28
N GLY A 323 -17.27 5.11 25.27
CA GLY A 323 -17.97 5.25 26.54
C GLY A 323 -18.17 3.93 27.27
N TRP A 324 -19.15 3.92 28.18
CA TRP A 324 -19.36 2.85 29.15
C TRP A 324 -20.82 2.43 29.21
N VAL A 325 -21.06 1.13 29.39
CA VAL A 325 -22.41 0.60 29.65
C VAL A 325 -22.90 1.12 30.99
N SER A 326 -23.99 1.87 30.98
CA SER A 326 -24.65 2.38 32.19
C SER A 326 -25.81 1.47 32.63
N LYS A 327 -26.43 0.73 31.71
CA LYS A 327 -27.51 -0.20 32.01
C LYS A 327 -27.59 -1.33 30.99
N VAL A 328 -27.99 -2.52 31.44
CA VAL A 328 -28.31 -3.66 30.58
C VAL A 328 -29.74 -4.11 30.87
N THR A 329 -30.51 -4.41 29.83
CA THR A 329 -31.88 -4.93 29.92
C THR A 329 -32.03 -6.18 29.03
N ALA A 330 -33.22 -6.78 29.02
CA ALA A 330 -33.50 -7.93 28.15
C ALA A 330 -33.48 -7.59 26.65
N GLU A 331 -33.64 -6.32 26.26
CA GLU A 331 -33.78 -5.92 24.85
C GLU A 331 -32.68 -4.97 24.35
N HIS A 332 -32.05 -4.21 25.25
CA HIS A 332 -31.10 -3.16 24.90
C HIS A 332 -30.08 -2.91 26.01
N ILE A 333 -29.01 -2.22 25.64
CA ILE A 333 -28.10 -1.55 26.59
C ILE A 333 -28.32 -0.05 26.56
N GLU A 334 -28.09 0.61 27.69
CA GLU A 334 -27.84 2.04 27.74
C GLU A 334 -26.34 2.25 27.91
N ILE A 335 -25.77 3.17 27.15
CA ILE A 335 -24.38 3.60 27.31
C ILE A 335 -24.31 5.09 27.56
N THR A 336 -23.27 5.51 28.29
CA THR A 336 -22.89 6.91 28.43
C THR A 336 -21.58 7.11 27.68
N THR A 337 -21.58 8.01 26.70
CA THR A 337 -20.41 8.33 25.89
C THR A 337 -19.43 9.22 26.66
N ASP A 338 -18.14 9.04 26.40
CA ASP A 338 -17.07 9.85 27.02
C ASP A 338 -17.13 11.30 26.50
N ASP A 339 -17.39 11.48 25.20
CA ASP A 339 -17.74 12.76 24.60
C ASP A 339 -19.27 12.85 24.38
N PRO A 340 -19.98 13.79 25.05
CA PRO A 340 -21.41 14.01 24.85
C PRO A 340 -21.83 14.41 23.43
N ALA A 341 -20.89 14.84 22.58
CA ALA A 341 -21.12 15.13 21.16
C ALA A 341 -21.08 13.88 20.27
N THR A 342 -20.70 12.72 20.82
CA THR A 342 -20.65 11.46 20.06
C THR A 342 -22.05 11.07 19.58
N GLU A 343 -22.20 10.94 18.26
CA GLU A 343 -23.43 10.48 17.62
C GLU A 343 -23.32 9.01 17.18
N LEU A 344 -24.34 8.22 17.53
CA LEU A 344 -24.48 6.82 17.18
C LEU A 344 -25.64 6.62 16.22
N HIS A 345 -25.49 5.66 15.32
CA HIS A 345 -26.41 5.46 14.20
C HIS A 345 -26.80 3.99 14.06
N ASN A 346 -27.97 3.77 13.46
CA ASN A 346 -28.41 2.43 13.08
C ASN A 346 -27.39 1.79 12.14
N GLY A 347 -26.99 0.56 12.45
CA GLY A 347 -26.02 -0.23 11.71
C GLY A 347 -24.59 -0.10 12.22
N ASP A 348 -24.30 0.79 13.19
CA ASP A 348 -22.97 0.92 13.77
C ASP A 348 -22.45 -0.42 14.30
N GLY A 349 -21.16 -0.64 14.07
CA GLY A 349 -20.44 -1.75 14.68
C GLY A 349 -19.82 -1.27 15.99
N LEU A 350 -20.27 -1.84 17.09
CA LEU A 350 -19.63 -1.69 18.39
C LEU A 350 -18.94 -2.99 18.78
N CYS A 351 -18.08 -2.92 19.78
CA CYS A 351 -17.47 -4.08 20.42
C CYS A 351 -17.04 -3.77 21.84
N TYR A 352 -16.76 -4.81 22.61
CA TYR A 352 -16.23 -4.71 23.96
C TYR A 352 -15.35 -5.93 24.26
N TYR A 353 -14.57 -5.85 25.34
CA TYR A 353 -13.78 -6.99 25.82
C TYR A 353 -14.53 -7.71 26.94
N ASP A 354 -14.60 -9.04 26.85
CA ASP A 354 -15.11 -9.87 27.94
C ASP A 354 -14.10 -10.00 29.10
N LEU A 355 -14.42 -10.79 30.14
CA LEU A 355 -13.52 -10.98 31.27
C LEU A 355 -12.23 -11.74 30.92
N GLN A 356 -12.20 -12.45 29.79
CA GLN A 356 -11.04 -13.16 29.28
C GLN A 356 -10.24 -12.32 28.26
N LYS A 357 -10.60 -11.05 28.07
CA LYS A 357 -10.04 -10.13 27.07
C LYS A 357 -10.27 -10.59 25.63
N GLU A 358 -11.34 -11.34 25.38
CA GLU A 358 -11.78 -11.64 24.02
C GLU A 358 -12.64 -10.48 23.50
N LEU A 359 -12.41 -10.08 22.25
CA LEU A 359 -13.18 -9.01 21.62
C LEU A 359 -14.51 -9.55 21.09
N ILE A 360 -15.61 -9.10 21.71
CA ILE A 360 -16.99 -9.44 21.35
C ILE A 360 -17.58 -8.33 20.48
N GLY A 361 -18.16 -8.71 19.34
CA GLY A 361 -18.86 -7.78 18.45
C GLY A 361 -20.28 -7.50 18.93
N LEU A 362 -20.72 -6.26 18.81
CA LEU A 362 -22.03 -5.76 19.21
C LEU A 362 -22.60 -4.91 18.05
N GLN A 363 -23.16 -5.57 17.04
CA GLN A 363 -23.76 -4.87 15.90
C GLN A 363 -25.08 -4.23 16.31
N ILE A 364 -25.24 -2.92 16.09
CA ILE A 364 -26.42 -2.17 16.51
C ILE A 364 -27.44 -2.09 15.38
N ASN A 365 -28.65 -2.62 15.61
CA ASN A 365 -29.77 -2.49 14.68
C ASN A 365 -30.45 -1.12 14.82
N ARG A 366 -30.68 -0.69 16.07
CA ARG A 366 -31.34 0.59 16.38
C ARG A 366 -30.59 1.33 17.48
N ALA A 367 -30.28 2.60 17.23
CA ALA A 367 -29.67 3.52 18.17
C ALA A 367 -30.65 4.69 18.43
N GLU A 368 -30.96 4.95 19.70
CA GLU A 368 -31.88 6.01 20.10
C GLU A 368 -31.21 6.92 21.14
N PRO A 369 -31.16 8.24 20.94
CA PRO A 369 -30.64 9.15 21.95
C PRO A 369 -31.62 9.21 23.13
N ALA A 370 -31.08 9.15 24.35
CA ALA A 370 -31.86 9.37 25.55
C ALA A 370 -32.02 10.88 25.84
N LYS A 371 -32.81 11.23 26.87
CA LYS A 371 -33.04 12.63 27.26
C LYS A 371 -31.77 13.35 27.71
N ALA A 372 -30.85 12.63 28.35
CA ALA A 372 -29.56 13.17 28.76
C ALA A 372 -28.57 13.12 27.60
N LYS A 373 -27.82 14.21 27.38
CA LYS A 373 -26.77 14.27 26.35
C LYS A 373 -25.71 13.20 26.61
N GLY A 374 -25.21 12.59 25.54
CA GLY A 374 -24.23 11.50 25.59
C GLY A 374 -24.80 10.15 26.06
N VAL A 375 -26.10 10.05 26.37
CA VAL A 375 -26.71 8.78 26.76
C VAL A 375 -27.49 8.21 25.58
N TRP A 376 -27.23 6.95 25.24
CA TRP A 376 -27.83 6.26 24.10
C TRP A 376 -28.42 4.93 24.51
N ARG A 377 -29.61 4.61 23.99
CA ARG A 377 -30.20 3.27 24.03
C ARG A 377 -29.87 2.54 22.75
N LEU A 378 -29.23 1.38 22.87
CA LEU A 378 -28.71 0.63 21.74
C LEU A 378 -29.32 -0.77 21.75
N PHE A 379 -30.01 -1.10 20.66
CA PHE A 379 -30.64 -2.39 20.43
C PHE A 379 -29.74 -3.21 19.50
N PRO A 380 -29.07 -4.25 20.01
CA PRO A 380 -28.20 -5.07 19.19
C PRO A 380 -29.01 -5.90 18.18
N LYS A 381 -28.30 -6.42 17.17
CA LYS A 381 -28.86 -7.33 16.19
C LYS A 381 -29.13 -8.71 16.75
N ASP A 382 -28.18 -9.21 17.55
CA ASP A 382 -28.24 -10.54 18.14
C ASP A 382 -28.90 -10.49 19.53
N PRO A 383 -29.50 -11.60 19.99
CA PRO A 383 -30.12 -11.68 21.31
C PRO A 383 -29.18 -11.33 22.47
N MET A 384 -29.69 -10.63 23.49
CA MET A 384 -28.91 -10.12 24.62
C MET A 384 -28.23 -11.21 25.46
N ASP A 385 -28.81 -12.41 25.53
CA ASP A 385 -28.28 -13.56 26.26
C ASP A 385 -27.02 -14.16 25.61
N GLY A 386 -26.78 -13.88 24.33
CA GLY A 386 -25.57 -14.28 23.61
C GLY A 386 -24.33 -13.42 23.91
N PHE A 387 -24.49 -12.23 24.51
CA PHE A 387 -23.38 -11.31 24.79
C PHE A 387 -22.72 -11.63 26.14
N LYS A 388 -21.71 -12.50 26.07
CA LYS A 388 -20.88 -12.91 27.22
C LYS A 388 -20.31 -11.69 27.96
N ASP A 389 -20.45 -11.68 29.29
CA ASP A 389 -19.91 -10.65 30.19
C ASP A 389 -20.36 -9.20 29.96
N LEU A 390 -21.37 -8.94 29.11
CA LEU A 390 -21.91 -7.61 28.90
C LEU A 390 -22.70 -7.13 30.14
N ARG A 391 -22.18 -6.12 30.84
CA ARG A 391 -22.75 -5.61 32.09
C ARG A 391 -22.44 -4.13 32.28
N GLN A 392 -23.10 -3.51 33.26
CA GLN A 392 -22.79 -2.14 33.67
C GLN A 392 -21.30 -1.99 34.02
N GLY A 393 -20.68 -0.90 33.58
CA GLY A 393 -19.27 -0.59 33.78
C GLY A 393 -18.33 -1.24 32.75
N VAL A 394 -18.84 -1.93 31.73
CA VAL A 394 -18.04 -2.39 30.59
C VAL A 394 -17.79 -1.23 29.62
N GLN A 395 -16.55 -1.05 29.18
CA GLN A 395 -16.21 -0.07 28.15
C GLN A 395 -16.67 -0.57 26.77
N VAL A 396 -17.27 0.32 25.99
CA VAL A 396 -17.75 0.05 24.65
C VAL A 396 -16.91 0.84 23.65
N ASN A 397 -16.51 0.14 22.58
CA ASN A 397 -15.75 0.71 21.49
C ASN A 397 -16.61 0.73 20.22
N ARG A 398 -16.38 1.72 19.35
CA ARG A 398 -16.95 1.79 17.99
C ARG A 398 -15.90 1.35 16.99
N ASN A 399 -16.15 0.25 16.30
CA ASN A 399 -15.24 -0.32 15.29
C ASN A 399 -15.75 -0.13 13.85
N ARG A 400 -16.96 0.42 13.70
CA ARG A 400 -17.52 0.84 12.42
C ARG A 400 -18.55 1.95 12.59
N ASP A 401 -18.26 3.12 12.05
CA ASP A 401 -19.20 4.23 11.92
C ASP A 401 -19.97 4.12 10.59
N MET A 402 -21.26 3.78 10.65
CA MET A 402 -22.07 3.62 9.43
C MET A 402 -22.43 4.92 8.73
N ARG A 403 -22.50 6.04 9.46
CA ARG A 403 -22.70 7.36 8.82
C ARG A 403 -21.48 7.70 8.00
N TRP A 404 -20.29 7.53 8.57
CA TRP A 404 -19.03 7.79 7.90
C TRP A 404 -18.84 6.91 6.65
N VAL A 405 -19.11 5.60 6.75
CA VAL A 405 -19.07 4.68 5.61
C VAL A 405 -20.00 5.16 4.48
N ARG A 406 -21.24 5.54 4.79
CA ARG A 406 -22.20 6.06 3.80
C ARG A 406 -21.77 7.37 3.14
N THR A 407 -20.99 8.19 3.84
CA THR A 407 -20.40 9.40 3.24
C THR A 407 -19.39 9.02 2.17
N LEU A 408 -18.55 8.01 2.43
CA LEU A 408 -17.52 7.55 1.49
C LEU A 408 -18.05 6.69 0.33
N ASP A 409 -19.27 6.15 0.45
CA ASP A 409 -19.96 5.50 -0.68
C ASP A 409 -20.35 6.50 -1.79
N LYS A 410 -20.38 7.81 -1.48
CA LYS A 410 -20.68 8.88 -2.43
C LYS A 410 -19.39 9.54 -2.94
N LYS A 411 -19.54 10.47 -3.90
CA LYS A 411 -18.45 11.37 -4.30
C LYS A 411 -17.99 12.15 -3.07
N SER A 412 -16.72 11.97 -2.71
CA SER A 412 -16.13 12.47 -1.46
C SER A 412 -14.89 13.34 -1.67
N ALA A 413 -14.41 13.43 -2.92
CA ALA A 413 -13.31 14.28 -3.31
C ALA A 413 -13.50 14.85 -4.72
N GLU A 414 -12.84 15.98 -4.97
CA GLU A 414 -12.59 16.51 -6.30
C GLU A 414 -11.11 16.80 -6.48
N ARG A 415 -10.55 16.35 -7.59
CA ARG A 415 -9.19 16.71 -8.01
C ARG A 415 -9.26 17.56 -9.27
N ARG A 416 -8.75 18.78 -9.19
CA ARG A 416 -8.78 19.78 -10.27
C ARG A 416 -7.39 20.34 -10.51
N MET A 417 -7.15 20.84 -11.72
CA MET A 417 -5.94 21.56 -12.11
C MET A 417 -6.29 22.98 -12.49
N GLY A 418 -5.53 23.94 -11.97
CA GLY A 418 -5.67 25.33 -12.33
C GLY A 418 -5.30 25.56 -13.80
N VAL A 419 -6.06 26.42 -14.48
CA VAL A 419 -5.75 26.90 -15.83
C VAL A 419 -5.87 28.42 -15.94
N TRP A 420 -4.91 29.05 -16.60
CA TRP A 420 -5.03 30.40 -17.10
C TRP A 420 -5.72 30.38 -18.46
N ILE A 421 -6.77 31.18 -18.61
CA ILE A 421 -7.58 31.25 -19.82
C ILE A 421 -7.35 32.60 -20.48
N GLN A 422 -6.96 32.60 -21.76
CA GLN A 422 -6.74 33.81 -22.53
C GLN A 422 -7.54 33.79 -23.82
N LEU A 423 -8.39 34.80 -24.03
CA LEU A 423 -9.09 35.05 -25.29
C LEU A 423 -8.42 36.20 -26.04
N THR A 424 -8.02 35.96 -27.28
CA THR A 424 -7.37 36.92 -28.17
C THR A 424 -8.16 37.08 -29.48
N GLU A 425 -7.94 38.20 -30.16
CA GLU A 425 -8.44 38.43 -31.52
C GLU A 425 -7.35 38.08 -32.55
N ASN A 426 -7.71 37.36 -33.62
CA ASN A 426 -6.85 37.16 -34.80
C ASN A 426 -7.59 37.53 -36.09
N LYS A 427 -6.88 37.54 -37.24
CA LYS A 427 -7.42 37.97 -38.54
C LYS A 427 -8.70 37.22 -38.99
N LYS A 428 -8.98 36.04 -38.44
CA LYS A 428 -10.08 35.16 -38.83
C LYS A 428 -11.19 35.03 -37.76
N GLY A 429 -11.03 35.64 -36.59
CA GLY A 429 -12.00 35.57 -35.49
C GLY A 429 -11.34 35.62 -34.11
N LEU A 430 -11.86 34.83 -33.18
CA LEU A 430 -11.36 34.72 -31.81
C LEU A 430 -10.49 33.47 -31.64
N GLN A 431 -9.50 33.55 -30.76
CA GLN A 431 -8.68 32.42 -30.34
C GLN A 431 -8.66 32.31 -28.82
N LEU A 432 -9.02 31.15 -28.31
CA LEU A 432 -9.01 30.81 -26.90
C LEU A 432 -7.83 29.89 -26.61
N THR A 433 -6.98 30.27 -25.68
CA THR A 433 -5.84 29.47 -25.20
C THR A 433 -6.02 29.19 -23.72
N LEU A 434 -5.86 27.92 -23.34
CA LEU A 434 -5.78 27.49 -21.94
C LEU A 434 -4.36 27.01 -21.68
N THR A 435 -3.75 27.45 -20.57
CA THR A 435 -2.47 26.96 -20.08
C THR A 435 -2.63 26.47 -18.66
N ASP A 436 -2.20 25.24 -18.36
CA ASP A 436 -2.29 24.69 -16.99
C ASP A 436 -1.08 25.00 -16.11
N GLU A 437 -1.19 24.69 -14.83
CA GLU A 437 -0.14 24.85 -13.81
C GLU A 437 1.18 24.12 -14.14
N ALA A 438 1.14 23.09 -14.99
CA ALA A 438 2.32 22.36 -15.43
C ALA A 438 2.91 22.90 -16.75
N GLY A 439 2.32 23.97 -17.31
CA GLY A 439 2.78 24.66 -18.51
C GLY A 439 2.31 24.04 -19.83
N HIS A 440 1.40 23.06 -19.82
CA HIS A 440 0.80 22.58 -21.07
C HIS A 440 -0.21 23.60 -21.59
N SER A 441 -0.23 23.81 -22.90
CA SER A 441 -1.15 24.75 -23.54
C SER A 441 -1.96 24.11 -24.66
N GLY A 442 -3.25 24.44 -24.71
CA GLY A 442 -4.16 24.07 -25.79
C GLY A 442 -4.90 25.29 -26.31
N SER A 443 -5.08 25.39 -27.63
CA SER A 443 -5.79 26.51 -28.26
C SER A 443 -6.86 26.03 -29.23
N ALA A 444 -7.95 26.77 -29.31
CA ALA A 444 -8.95 26.64 -30.35
C ALA A 444 -9.32 28.01 -30.93
N ALA A 445 -9.82 28.03 -32.17
CA ALA A 445 -10.20 29.23 -32.87
C ALA A 445 -11.67 29.19 -33.30
N LEU A 446 -12.33 30.33 -33.26
CA LEU A 446 -13.72 30.51 -33.63
C LEU A 446 -13.82 31.67 -34.63
N ALA A 447 -14.30 31.38 -35.84
CA ALA A 447 -14.72 32.41 -36.76
C ALA A 447 -16.03 33.04 -36.27
N ILE A 448 -16.04 34.36 -36.09
CA ILE A 448 -17.24 35.09 -35.65
C ILE A 448 -17.65 36.15 -36.66
N GLY A 449 -18.96 36.38 -36.77
CA GLY A 449 -19.47 37.61 -37.35
C GLY A 449 -19.29 38.73 -36.33
N TRP A 450 -18.48 39.73 -36.65
CA TRP A 450 -18.19 40.86 -35.77
C TRP A 450 -19.47 41.62 -35.41
N GLN A 451 -19.95 41.45 -34.18
CA GLN A 451 -21.16 42.09 -33.68
C GLN A 451 -20.86 42.78 -32.34
N ALA A 452 -21.30 44.03 -32.20
CA ALA A 452 -21.20 44.75 -30.94
C ALA A 452 -22.19 44.16 -29.91
N PRO A 453 -21.82 44.09 -28.62
CA PRO A 453 -22.76 43.70 -27.57
C PRO A 453 -23.87 44.75 -27.39
N LYS A 454 -25.07 44.28 -27.05
CA LYS A 454 -26.21 45.15 -26.71
C LYS A 454 -25.96 46.00 -25.45
N ASP A 455 -25.15 45.49 -24.54
CA ASP A 455 -24.75 46.18 -23.30
C ASP A 455 -23.22 46.05 -23.14
N PRO A 456 -22.44 47.01 -23.65
CA PRO A 456 -20.98 46.99 -23.58
C PRO A 456 -20.44 46.99 -22.15
N ALA A 457 -21.16 47.57 -21.18
CA ALA A 457 -20.69 47.70 -19.80
C ALA A 457 -20.61 46.35 -19.08
N GLN A 458 -21.49 45.40 -19.44
CA GLN A 458 -21.51 44.04 -18.85
C GLN A 458 -20.94 42.96 -19.78
N ALA A 459 -20.61 43.31 -21.03
CA ALA A 459 -20.21 42.32 -22.04
C ALA A 459 -18.93 41.57 -21.66
N GLU A 460 -17.94 42.29 -21.16
CA GLU A 460 -16.65 41.72 -20.73
C GLU A 460 -16.82 40.75 -19.56
N GLU A 461 -17.50 41.14 -18.49
CA GLU A 461 -17.72 40.26 -17.34
C GLU A 461 -18.53 39.01 -17.71
N LYS A 462 -19.57 39.17 -18.55
CA LYS A 462 -20.35 38.03 -19.05
C LYS A 462 -19.49 37.07 -19.88
N LEU A 463 -18.59 37.60 -20.69
CA LEU A 463 -17.68 36.78 -21.50
C LEU A 463 -16.66 36.05 -20.63
N LYS A 464 -16.02 36.73 -19.66
CA LYS A 464 -15.13 36.10 -18.68
C LYS A 464 -15.84 34.99 -17.90
N ALA A 465 -17.02 35.29 -17.35
CA ALA A 465 -17.82 34.32 -16.61
C ALA A 465 -18.24 33.11 -17.45
N ALA A 466 -18.51 33.30 -18.75
CA ALA A 466 -18.88 32.21 -19.64
C ALA A 466 -17.67 31.36 -20.08
N LEU A 467 -16.49 31.97 -20.26
CA LEU A 467 -15.24 31.25 -20.53
C LEU A 467 -14.78 30.42 -19.32
N GLY A 468 -14.94 30.94 -18.10
CA GLY A 468 -14.59 30.23 -16.86
C GLY A 468 -15.45 29.02 -16.51
N LYS A 469 -16.55 28.74 -17.23
CA LYS A 469 -17.45 27.61 -16.96
C LYS A 469 -16.88 26.28 -17.48
N LEU A 470 -15.87 25.75 -16.80
CA LEU A 470 -15.19 24.51 -17.18
C LEU A 470 -15.94 23.21 -16.78
N GLY A 471 -17.04 23.30 -16.02
CA GLY A 471 -17.99 22.20 -15.81
C GLY A 471 -17.36 20.94 -15.20
N ASP A 472 -17.61 19.78 -15.80
CA ASP A 472 -17.15 18.46 -15.33
C ASP A 472 -15.72 18.10 -15.80
N THR A 473 -14.99 19.05 -16.39
CA THR A 473 -13.59 18.82 -16.79
C THR A 473 -12.68 18.71 -15.58
N VAL A 474 -11.45 18.22 -15.74
CA VAL A 474 -10.46 18.19 -14.64
C VAL A 474 -9.83 19.55 -14.34
N PHE A 475 -10.32 20.63 -14.95
CA PHE A 475 -9.74 21.96 -14.85
C PHE A 475 -10.62 22.93 -14.09
N GLU A 476 -10.00 23.90 -13.44
CA GLU A 476 -10.64 25.06 -12.81
C GLU A 476 -9.93 26.36 -13.21
N PRO A 477 -10.65 27.45 -13.46
CA PRO A 477 -10.04 28.69 -13.91
C PRO A 477 -9.26 29.37 -12.75
N LEU A 478 -7.98 29.65 -12.97
CA LEU A 478 -7.17 30.52 -12.10
C LEU A 478 -7.35 31.99 -12.45
N ASP A 479 -7.38 32.30 -13.75
CA ASP A 479 -7.60 33.64 -14.28
C ASP A 479 -8.22 33.58 -15.68
N VAL A 480 -8.98 34.61 -16.06
CA VAL A 480 -9.60 34.74 -17.39
C VAL A 480 -9.31 36.12 -17.97
N GLN A 481 -8.37 36.16 -18.91
CA GLN A 481 -7.92 37.38 -19.56
C GLN A 481 -8.55 37.55 -20.95
N LEU A 482 -9.06 38.75 -21.20
CA LEU A 482 -9.54 39.15 -22.52
C LEU A 482 -8.55 40.15 -23.10
N VAL A 483 -7.84 39.76 -24.15
CA VAL A 483 -6.93 40.63 -24.89
C VAL A 483 -7.60 40.98 -26.23
N LEU A 484 -8.60 41.85 -26.14
CA LEU A 484 -9.45 42.25 -27.25
C LEU A 484 -9.33 43.77 -27.46
N PRO A 485 -9.23 44.26 -28.71
CA PRO A 485 -9.18 45.70 -28.99
C PRO A 485 -10.51 46.41 -28.71
N ARG A 486 -11.62 45.65 -28.67
CA ARG A 486 -12.98 46.14 -28.38
C ARG A 486 -13.87 44.99 -27.90
N PRO A 487 -15.00 45.26 -27.22
CA PRO A 487 -15.90 44.20 -26.76
C PRO A 487 -16.72 43.62 -27.91
N TRP A 488 -16.88 42.30 -27.93
CA TRP A 488 -17.60 41.55 -28.95
C TRP A 488 -18.77 40.75 -28.36
N PHE A 489 -19.88 40.68 -29.08
CA PHE A 489 -20.94 39.72 -28.82
C PHE A 489 -20.55 38.37 -29.43
N VAL A 490 -20.45 37.34 -28.57
CA VAL A 490 -20.23 35.96 -29.01
C VAL A 490 -21.47 35.14 -28.64
N PRO A 491 -22.11 34.46 -29.60
CA PRO A 491 -23.23 33.57 -29.29
C PRO A 491 -22.82 32.51 -28.25
N PRO A 492 -23.63 32.26 -27.20
CA PRO A 492 -23.28 31.29 -26.15
C PRO A 492 -22.97 29.88 -26.66
N SER A 493 -23.64 29.42 -27.72
CA SER A 493 -23.39 28.12 -28.34
C SER A 493 -21.98 28.03 -28.95
N GLN A 494 -21.53 29.09 -29.63
CA GLN A 494 -20.20 29.16 -30.23
C GLN A 494 -19.11 29.28 -29.16
N LEU A 495 -19.38 30.04 -28.10
CA LEU A 495 -18.45 30.15 -26.97
C LEU A 495 -18.28 28.81 -26.22
N ASN A 496 -19.39 28.08 -26.03
CA ASN A 496 -19.35 26.73 -25.46
C ASN A 496 -18.56 25.75 -26.35
N GLN A 497 -18.70 25.85 -27.67
CA GLN A 497 -17.92 25.04 -28.61
C GLN A 497 -16.42 25.38 -28.52
N LEU A 498 -16.07 26.67 -28.62
CA LEU A 498 -14.69 27.16 -28.52
C LEU A 498 -14.01 26.69 -27.21
N ARG A 499 -14.72 26.76 -26.08
CA ARG A 499 -14.22 26.28 -24.79
C ARG A 499 -13.98 24.76 -24.79
N ARG A 500 -14.92 23.97 -25.31
CA ARG A 500 -14.76 22.50 -25.40
C ARG A 500 -13.56 22.12 -26.27
N ASP A 501 -13.39 22.78 -27.41
CA ASP A 501 -12.30 22.49 -28.33
C ASP A 501 -10.94 22.88 -27.73
N ALA A 502 -10.86 24.01 -27.02
CA ALA A 502 -9.63 24.43 -26.36
C ALA A 502 -9.26 23.50 -25.18
N VAL A 503 -10.24 23.01 -24.42
CA VAL A 503 -10.02 21.99 -23.38
C VAL A 503 -9.54 20.67 -23.99
N ALA A 504 -10.15 20.20 -25.09
CA ALA A 504 -9.72 18.98 -25.76
C ALA A 504 -8.29 19.09 -26.32
N ALA A 505 -7.93 20.27 -26.84
CA ALA A 505 -6.57 20.58 -27.27
C ALA A 505 -5.58 20.55 -26.10
N LEU A 506 -5.97 21.08 -24.93
CA LEU A 506 -5.14 21.03 -23.72
C LEU A 506 -4.96 19.59 -23.21
N GLU A 507 -6.02 18.79 -23.13
CA GLU A 507 -5.92 17.37 -22.75
C GLU A 507 -5.01 16.59 -23.71
N THR A 508 -5.08 16.90 -25.01
CA THR A 508 -4.17 16.31 -26.02
C THR A 508 -2.72 16.72 -25.78
N ALA A 509 -2.45 18.00 -25.53
CA ALA A 509 -1.11 18.50 -25.23
C ALA A 509 -0.51 17.87 -23.97
N ARG A 510 -1.33 17.68 -22.92
CA ARG A 510 -0.94 16.96 -21.70
C ARG A 510 -0.61 15.50 -21.98
N ALA A 511 -1.47 14.79 -22.71
CA ALA A 511 -1.23 13.39 -23.08
C ALA A 511 0.06 13.22 -23.89
N GLN A 512 0.38 14.18 -24.78
CA GLN A 512 1.64 14.18 -25.53
C GLN A 512 2.87 14.50 -24.66
N GLY A 513 2.70 15.31 -23.61
CA GLY A 513 3.75 15.61 -22.64
C GLY A 513 4.00 14.49 -21.63
N LEU A 514 3.14 13.47 -21.57
CA LEU A 514 3.34 12.33 -20.70
C LEU A 514 4.31 11.33 -21.34
N HIS A 515 5.56 11.35 -20.86
CA HIS A 515 6.56 10.38 -21.30
C HIS A 515 6.50 9.09 -20.47
N ARG A 516 6.76 7.95 -21.14
CA ARG A 516 6.95 6.66 -20.47
C ARG A 516 8.20 6.69 -19.61
N LEU A 517 8.17 5.96 -18.51
CA LEU A 517 9.32 5.81 -17.64
C LEU A 517 10.37 4.92 -18.34
N PRO A 518 11.63 5.36 -18.46
CA PRO A 518 12.65 4.58 -19.13
C PRO A 518 13.02 3.35 -18.28
N ARG A 519 13.27 2.22 -18.95
CA ARG A 519 13.90 1.06 -18.31
C ARG A 519 15.35 1.39 -17.97
N ALA A 520 15.76 1.18 -16.72
CA ALA A 520 17.15 1.39 -16.33
C ALA A 520 18.08 0.37 -17.02
N VAL A 521 19.25 0.87 -17.42
CA VAL A 521 20.31 0.05 -18.01
C VAL A 521 21.12 -0.58 -16.87
N PRO A 522 21.30 -1.91 -16.86
CA PRO A 522 22.18 -2.59 -15.90
C PRO A 522 23.64 -2.14 -16.05
N ALA A 523 24.42 -2.28 -14.98
CA ALA A 523 25.85 -2.00 -14.99
C ALA A 523 26.61 -3.03 -15.83
N GLU A 524 27.64 -2.57 -16.54
CA GLU A 524 28.57 -3.40 -17.31
C GLU A 524 30.01 -3.15 -16.83
N PRO A 525 30.76 -4.21 -16.42
CA PRO A 525 30.35 -5.62 -16.34
C PRO A 525 29.25 -5.86 -15.28
N PRO A 526 28.55 -7.01 -15.31
CA PRO A 526 27.49 -7.33 -14.34
C PRO A 526 27.97 -7.18 -12.89
N ALA A 527 27.21 -6.43 -12.08
CA ALA A 527 27.56 -6.19 -10.68
C ALA A 527 27.58 -7.49 -9.87
N PRO A 528 28.58 -7.74 -9.00
CA PRO A 528 28.60 -8.95 -8.20
C PRO A 528 27.47 -8.96 -7.17
N TYR A 529 26.81 -10.10 -7.00
CA TYR A 529 25.87 -10.29 -5.90
C TYR A 529 26.62 -10.27 -4.55
N PRO A 530 26.06 -9.70 -3.46
CA PRO A 530 26.78 -9.56 -2.19
C PRO A 530 27.25 -10.88 -1.54
N GLU A 531 26.59 -12.00 -1.84
CA GLU A 531 26.89 -13.33 -1.31
C GLU A 531 27.27 -14.29 -2.44
N ASP A 532 28.17 -15.24 -2.20
CA ASP A 532 28.52 -16.26 -3.22
C ASP A 532 27.71 -17.56 -3.10
N THR A 533 26.85 -17.66 -2.08
CA THR A 533 26.00 -18.81 -1.78
C THR A 533 24.59 -18.33 -1.43
N LEU A 534 23.59 -18.89 -2.09
CA LEU A 534 22.18 -18.63 -1.86
C LEU A 534 21.48 -19.90 -1.35
N THR A 535 20.73 -19.75 -0.28
CA THR A 535 19.86 -20.80 0.27
C THR A 535 18.43 -20.66 -0.27
N TYR A 536 17.51 -21.50 0.21
CA TYR A 536 16.07 -21.41 -0.14
C TYR A 536 15.46 -20.02 0.14
N LEU A 537 16.07 -19.23 1.03
CA LEU A 537 15.69 -17.86 1.37
C LEU A 537 15.79 -16.89 0.18
N ALA A 538 16.55 -17.25 -0.86
CA ALA A 538 16.72 -16.44 -2.06
C ALA A 538 15.57 -16.59 -3.08
N ASN A 539 14.61 -17.48 -2.82
CA ASN A 539 13.39 -17.60 -3.63
C ASN A 539 13.67 -17.92 -5.12
N VAL A 540 14.71 -18.68 -5.42
CA VAL A 540 15.07 -19.09 -6.81
C VAL A 540 14.22 -20.28 -7.25
N PHE A 541 13.19 -20.04 -8.07
CA PHE A 541 12.19 -21.07 -8.39
C PHE A 541 12.13 -21.50 -9.87
N ASN A 542 12.97 -20.92 -10.73
CA ASN A 542 13.09 -21.26 -12.14
C ASN A 542 14.55 -21.14 -12.60
N GLN A 543 14.85 -21.69 -13.78
CA GLN A 543 16.20 -21.70 -14.34
C GLN A 543 16.68 -20.28 -14.69
N LYS A 544 15.81 -19.39 -15.14
CA LYS A 544 16.21 -18.00 -15.48
C LYS A 544 16.65 -17.19 -14.27
N ALA A 545 15.99 -17.36 -13.13
CA ALA A 545 16.43 -16.77 -11.87
C ALA A 545 17.79 -17.34 -11.45
N ARG A 546 18.02 -18.65 -11.64
CA ARG A 546 19.33 -19.27 -11.40
C ARG A 546 20.42 -18.70 -12.30
N ASP A 547 20.13 -18.54 -13.60
CA ASP A 547 21.05 -17.95 -14.58
C ASP A 547 21.43 -16.51 -14.20
N PHE A 548 20.45 -15.70 -13.77
CA PHE A 548 20.66 -14.35 -13.27
C PHE A 548 21.69 -14.33 -12.13
N TYR A 549 21.46 -15.10 -11.06
CA TYR A 549 22.37 -15.10 -9.92
C TYR A 549 23.76 -15.67 -10.27
N ALA A 550 23.83 -16.68 -11.15
CA ALA A 550 25.10 -17.21 -11.63
C ALA A 550 25.91 -16.18 -12.42
N LYS A 551 25.26 -15.41 -13.31
CA LYS A 551 25.85 -14.27 -14.03
C LYS A 551 26.41 -13.21 -13.08
N HIS A 552 25.78 -13.03 -11.93
CA HIS A 552 26.22 -12.12 -10.87
C HIS A 552 27.21 -12.77 -9.86
N GLY A 553 27.83 -13.90 -10.21
CA GLY A 553 28.95 -14.49 -9.47
C GLY A 553 28.57 -15.43 -8.32
N VAL A 554 27.28 -15.76 -8.15
CA VAL A 554 26.84 -16.73 -7.14
C VAL A 554 27.21 -18.14 -7.59
N LYS A 555 27.89 -18.91 -6.72
CA LYS A 555 28.44 -20.24 -7.02
C LYS A 555 27.48 -21.37 -6.65
N VAL A 556 26.80 -21.23 -5.52
CA VAL A 556 25.88 -22.24 -4.99
C VAL A 556 24.51 -21.62 -4.84
N ILE A 557 23.50 -22.19 -5.50
CA ILE A 557 22.14 -21.66 -5.52
C ILE A 557 21.18 -22.80 -5.18
N ALA A 558 20.62 -22.79 -3.98
CA ALA A 558 19.55 -23.70 -3.60
C ALA A 558 18.22 -23.29 -4.26
N ALA A 559 17.33 -24.25 -4.48
CA ALA A 559 15.99 -23.97 -4.96
C ALA A 559 15.16 -23.25 -3.88
N ALA A 560 14.15 -22.49 -4.32
CA ALA A 560 13.14 -21.92 -3.44
C ALA A 560 12.50 -23.01 -2.57
N TYR A 561 12.03 -22.63 -1.38
CA TYR A 561 11.41 -23.59 -0.45
C TYR A 561 10.21 -24.33 -1.08
N GLU A 562 9.47 -23.64 -1.95
CA GLU A 562 8.35 -24.17 -2.71
C GLU A 562 8.70 -25.29 -3.70
N ALA A 563 9.99 -25.48 -4.04
CA ALA A 563 10.47 -26.62 -4.80
C ALA A 563 10.51 -27.93 -4.00
N GLN A 564 10.25 -27.86 -2.68
CA GLN A 564 10.18 -29.01 -1.77
C GLN A 564 11.48 -29.84 -1.68
N GLU A 565 12.62 -29.21 -1.95
CA GLU A 565 13.94 -29.83 -1.79
C GLU A 565 14.45 -29.74 -0.33
N GLU A 566 13.95 -28.77 0.45
CA GLU A 566 14.33 -28.56 1.84
C GLU A 566 13.34 -29.28 2.79
N LEU A 567 13.71 -30.51 3.18
CA LEU A 567 12.85 -31.40 3.99
C LEU A 567 13.14 -31.32 5.50
N GLY A 568 14.23 -30.67 5.89
CA GLY A 568 14.72 -30.58 7.26
C GLY A 568 13.91 -29.63 8.14
N GLU A 569 14.31 -29.54 9.41
CA GLU A 569 13.88 -28.42 10.26
C GLU A 569 14.68 -27.17 9.92
N VAL A 570 14.00 -26.17 9.33
CA VAL A 570 14.59 -24.91 8.88
C VAL A 570 13.76 -23.72 9.35
N SER A 571 14.25 -22.50 9.10
CA SER A 571 13.52 -21.28 9.41
C SER A 571 12.36 -21.10 8.43
N LEU A 572 11.14 -21.31 8.91
CA LEU A 572 9.92 -21.09 8.12
C LEU A 572 9.46 -19.64 8.17
N MET A 573 9.97 -18.85 9.11
CA MET A 573 9.69 -17.42 9.23
C MET A 573 10.88 -16.74 9.91
N ILE A 574 11.38 -15.66 9.33
CA ILE A 574 12.41 -14.81 9.93
C ILE A 574 11.80 -13.43 10.20
N THR A 575 11.97 -12.92 11.41
CA THR A 575 11.29 -11.71 11.88
C THR A 575 12.17 -10.86 12.78
N LYS A 576 12.04 -9.53 12.69
CA LYS A 576 12.60 -8.59 13.67
C LYS A 576 11.75 -8.48 14.93
N HIS A 577 10.44 -8.75 14.86
CA HIS A 577 9.62 -8.96 16.06
C HIS A 577 10.16 -10.16 16.84
N CYS A 578 10.20 -10.04 18.18
CA CYS A 578 10.75 -11.04 19.07
C CYS A 578 9.79 -11.29 20.24
N VAL A 579 9.21 -12.48 20.30
CA VAL A 579 8.27 -12.88 21.36
C VAL A 579 8.89 -12.73 22.74
N ARG A 580 10.19 -13.01 22.89
CA ARG A 580 10.88 -12.79 24.18
C ARG A 580 10.87 -11.33 24.60
N PHE A 581 11.12 -10.41 23.68
CA PHE A 581 11.11 -8.98 24.00
C PHE A 581 9.71 -8.53 24.42
N SER A 582 8.69 -8.97 23.68
CA SER A 582 7.30 -8.63 23.98
C SER A 582 6.74 -9.27 25.25
N LEU A 583 7.34 -10.35 25.74
CA LEU A 583 7.00 -10.96 27.03
C LEU A 583 7.95 -10.52 28.16
N SER A 584 8.78 -9.50 27.94
CA SER A 584 9.77 -9.01 28.92
C SER A 584 10.81 -10.06 29.36
N LEU A 585 11.13 -10.99 28.46
CA LEU A 585 12.09 -12.09 28.61
C LEU A 585 13.37 -11.85 27.77
N CYS A 586 13.62 -10.64 27.28
CA CYS A 586 14.81 -10.36 26.47
C CYS A 586 16.05 -10.09 27.36
N PRO A 587 17.19 -10.76 27.09
CA PRO A 587 18.44 -10.46 27.80
C PRO A 587 18.90 -8.99 27.66
N LYS A 588 18.57 -8.33 26.53
CA LYS A 588 18.90 -6.92 26.31
C LYS A 588 18.08 -5.97 27.20
N GLN A 589 16.84 -6.33 27.57
CA GLN A 589 16.03 -5.57 28.53
C GLN A 589 16.51 -5.76 29.97
N ALA A 590 17.06 -6.94 30.30
CA ALA A 590 17.62 -7.24 31.62
C ALA A 590 19.02 -6.62 31.86
N LYS A 591 19.64 -6.04 30.83
CA LYS A 591 20.97 -5.43 30.94
C LYS A 591 20.86 -4.12 31.74
N GLY A 592 21.52 -4.07 32.91
CA GLY A 592 21.48 -2.91 33.80
C GLY A 592 20.40 -2.98 34.89
N VAL A 593 19.61 -4.07 34.95
CA VAL A 593 18.66 -4.31 36.03
C VAL A 593 19.32 -5.18 37.11
N THR A 594 19.57 -4.60 38.28
CA THR A 594 20.22 -5.25 39.42
C THR A 594 19.42 -6.50 39.84
N GLY A 595 20.08 -7.66 39.88
CA GLY A 595 19.48 -8.95 40.30
C GLY A 595 19.03 -9.89 39.18
N VAL A 596 18.85 -9.41 37.94
CA VAL A 596 18.48 -10.23 36.78
C VAL A 596 19.48 -10.15 35.61
N GLN A 597 20.49 -9.30 35.73
CA GLN A 597 21.56 -9.20 34.74
C GLN A 597 22.35 -10.52 34.67
N GLY A 598 22.41 -11.11 33.47
CA GLY A 598 23.14 -12.37 33.22
C GLY A 598 22.36 -13.64 33.55
N THR A 599 21.16 -13.55 34.15
CA THR A 599 20.32 -14.72 34.45
C THR A 599 19.37 -15.07 33.30
N VAL A 600 18.98 -14.07 32.49
CA VAL A 600 18.12 -14.26 31.31
C VAL A 600 18.96 -14.67 30.10
N LYS A 601 18.88 -15.94 29.69
CA LYS A 601 19.49 -16.45 28.46
C LYS A 601 18.46 -16.55 27.34
N ALA A 602 18.90 -16.34 26.09
CA ALA A 602 18.06 -16.48 24.90
C ALA A 602 17.82 -17.96 24.52
N GLU A 603 17.26 -18.73 25.46
CA GLU A 603 16.90 -20.12 25.24
C GLU A 603 15.73 -20.23 24.24
N PRO A 604 15.67 -21.33 23.44
CA PRO A 604 14.56 -21.59 22.55
C PRO A 604 13.21 -21.64 23.27
N MET A 605 12.15 -21.28 22.56
CA MET A 605 10.75 -21.39 23.03
C MET A 605 9.94 -22.25 22.05
N GLN A 606 8.72 -22.61 22.42
CA GLN A 606 7.81 -23.38 21.56
C GLN A 606 6.51 -22.60 21.35
N LEU A 607 6.06 -22.53 20.10
CA LEU A 607 4.71 -22.10 19.74
C LEU A 607 3.86 -23.34 19.46
N ILE A 608 2.71 -23.44 20.12
CA ILE A 608 1.78 -24.55 19.99
C ILE A 608 0.41 -24.00 19.56
N ASN A 609 -0.14 -24.53 18.46
CA ASN A 609 -1.50 -24.27 18.02
C ASN A 609 -2.15 -25.61 17.64
N GLY A 610 -3.09 -26.09 18.45
CA GLY A 610 -3.66 -27.43 18.29
C GLY A 610 -2.58 -28.51 18.31
N LYS A 611 -2.40 -29.24 17.19
CA LYS A 611 -1.36 -30.27 17.02
C LYS A 611 -0.05 -29.73 16.45
N GLU A 612 -0.02 -28.47 16.04
CA GLU A 612 1.15 -27.84 15.44
C GLU A 612 2.12 -27.38 16.51
N LYS A 613 3.40 -27.69 16.30
CA LYS A 613 4.48 -27.30 17.19
C LYS A 613 5.63 -26.72 16.39
N LEU A 614 5.97 -25.47 16.70
CA LEU A 614 7.07 -24.73 16.08
C LEU A 614 8.06 -24.32 17.16
N THR A 615 9.35 -24.26 16.79
CA THR A 615 10.40 -23.84 17.72
C THR A 615 10.81 -22.41 17.41
N LEU A 616 10.80 -21.54 18.42
CA LEU A 616 11.38 -20.20 18.32
C LEU A 616 12.87 -20.27 18.65
N ARG A 617 13.72 -19.89 17.70
CA ARG A 617 15.15 -19.65 17.93
C ARG A 617 15.43 -18.16 17.84
N PHE A 618 16.41 -17.68 18.60
CA PHE A 618 16.68 -16.25 18.74
C PHE A 618 18.13 -15.95 18.37
N ASP A 619 18.32 -15.13 17.34
CA ASP A 619 19.63 -14.55 17.03
C ASP A 619 19.69 -13.12 17.58
N CYS A 620 20.27 -12.98 18.77
CA CYS A 620 20.31 -11.71 19.47
C CYS A 620 21.26 -10.68 18.83
N LYS A 621 22.18 -11.09 17.95
CA LYS A 621 23.13 -10.16 17.31
C LYS A 621 22.42 -9.26 16.28
N PRO A 622 21.79 -9.76 15.21
CA PRO A 622 20.94 -8.98 14.31
C PRO A 622 19.57 -8.64 14.94
N CYS A 623 19.26 -9.21 16.11
CA CYS A 623 18.00 -9.04 16.83
C CYS A 623 16.80 -9.66 16.09
N GLU A 624 16.98 -10.91 15.67
CA GLU A 624 16.03 -11.68 14.88
C GLU A 624 15.48 -12.87 15.67
N MET A 625 14.26 -13.23 15.35
CA MET A 625 13.62 -14.46 15.80
C MET A 625 13.27 -15.31 14.59
N HIS A 626 13.58 -16.60 14.69
CA HIS A 626 13.32 -17.60 13.68
C HIS A 626 12.22 -18.54 14.18
N VAL A 627 11.14 -18.66 13.42
CA VAL A 627 10.14 -19.69 13.65
C VAL A 627 10.55 -20.91 12.84
N VAL A 628 11.05 -21.92 13.54
CA VAL A 628 11.63 -23.14 12.96
C VAL A 628 10.61 -24.26 12.96
N GLY A 629 10.53 -24.95 11.83
CA GLY A 629 9.66 -26.11 11.60
C GLY A 629 10.09 -26.86 10.35
N LYS A 630 9.25 -27.80 9.90
CA LYS A 630 9.50 -28.62 8.71
C LYS A 630 8.26 -28.73 7.85
N ILE A 631 8.45 -29.02 6.56
CA ILE A 631 7.33 -29.30 5.66
C ILE A 631 6.54 -30.54 6.11
N LYS A 632 5.21 -30.47 6.02
CA LYS A 632 4.35 -31.59 6.38
C LYS A 632 4.32 -32.64 5.28
N LYS A 633 4.26 -33.91 5.68
CA LYS A 633 4.06 -35.03 4.76
C LYS A 633 2.80 -34.87 3.90
N SER A 634 1.72 -34.29 4.44
CA SER A 634 0.50 -34.03 3.66
C SER A 634 0.71 -33.05 2.51
N VAL A 635 1.66 -32.12 2.64
CA VAL A 635 2.02 -31.17 1.56
C VAL A 635 2.90 -31.88 0.52
N LEU A 636 3.87 -32.68 0.96
CA LEU A 636 4.71 -33.49 0.06
C LEU A 636 3.92 -34.53 -0.73
N ASN A 637 2.86 -35.08 -0.12
CA ASN A 637 2.00 -36.10 -0.74
C ASN A 637 0.88 -35.49 -1.60
N ALA A 638 0.69 -34.17 -1.56
CA ALA A 638 -0.23 -33.51 -2.47
C ALA A 638 0.32 -33.67 -3.90
N VAL A 639 -0.56 -33.90 -4.89
CA VAL A 639 -0.14 -34.03 -6.29
C VAL A 639 0.66 -32.78 -6.67
N PRO A 640 1.93 -32.91 -7.10
CA PRO A 640 2.72 -31.76 -7.48
C PRO A 640 2.04 -31.03 -8.64
N GLU A 641 1.88 -29.71 -8.54
CA GLU A 641 1.79 -28.88 -9.73
C GLU A 641 3.16 -28.93 -10.42
N SER A 642 3.35 -29.86 -11.35
CA SER A 642 4.52 -30.08 -12.23
C SER A 642 5.92 -29.90 -11.58
N PRO A 643 6.75 -30.96 -11.48
CA PRO A 643 8.07 -30.83 -10.86
C PRO A 643 8.99 -29.86 -11.62
N VAL A 644 9.57 -28.89 -10.89
CA VAL A 644 10.69 -28.07 -11.37
C VAL A 644 11.92 -28.98 -11.45
N GLN A 645 12.42 -29.25 -12.66
CA GLN A 645 13.64 -30.05 -12.84
C GLN A 645 14.84 -29.15 -13.09
N PHE A 646 15.68 -28.97 -12.06
CA PHE A 646 16.98 -28.34 -12.20
C PHE A 646 18.03 -29.36 -12.67
N TYR A 647 18.52 -29.20 -13.90
CA TYR A 647 19.58 -30.03 -14.45
C TYR A 647 20.95 -29.47 -14.05
N LYS A 648 21.79 -30.26 -13.36
CA LYS A 648 23.18 -29.89 -13.02
C LYS A 648 24.10 -29.80 -14.25
N THR A 649 23.69 -30.37 -15.38
CA THR A 649 24.38 -30.34 -16.68
C THR A 649 23.33 -30.43 -17.78
N ARG A 650 23.57 -29.75 -18.92
CA ARG A 650 22.63 -29.68 -20.06
C ARG A 650 22.15 -31.09 -20.45
N PRO A 651 20.83 -31.40 -20.42
CA PRO A 651 20.34 -32.69 -20.85
C PRO A 651 20.67 -32.88 -22.33
N VAL A 652 21.26 -34.03 -22.64
CA VAL A 652 21.48 -34.47 -24.02
C VAL A 652 20.09 -34.69 -24.63
N VAL A 653 19.83 -34.06 -25.77
CA VAL A 653 18.52 -34.12 -26.43
C VAL A 653 18.20 -35.58 -26.76
N GLY A 654 17.11 -36.09 -26.17
CA GLY A 654 16.49 -37.36 -26.54
C GLY A 654 16.66 -38.49 -25.54
N MET A 655 15.96 -38.42 -24.40
CA MET A 655 15.41 -39.59 -23.70
C MET A 655 14.36 -39.10 -22.69
N HIS A 656 13.18 -39.72 -22.75
CA HIS A 656 11.94 -39.30 -22.11
C HIS A 656 11.95 -39.31 -20.58
#